data_AF-A0A162GT23-F1
#
_entry.id   AF-A0A162GT23-F1
#
_cell.length_a   1.000
_cell.length_b   1.000
_cell.length_c   1.000
_cell.angle_alpha   90.00
_cell.angle_beta   90.00
_cell.angle_gamma   90.00
#
_symmetry.space_group_name_H-M   'P 1'
#
loop_
_entity.id
_entity.type
_entity.pdbx_description
1 polymer ?
#
loop_
_entity_poly.entity_id
_entity_poly.type
_entity_poly.pdbx_seq_one_letter_code
_entity_poly.pdbx_strand_id
1 'polypeptide(L)'
;WVVKLLLMPVGGVTDVLSYGGEVRQYQVNVNPTRLLAYDLSLQQVMDAIAANNRNAGGWYLDRGAEQLVIRGMGWVGSGEQGLGDIAAIPLKEVDGTQVRVSDVAKVEFGGEIRQGALTMTRRDANGEPQALGEVVAGIVLKRMGANTKATIDGIKEREARIQQALPEGVQFEVFYDQADLVEKAVSTVVTALLLAFVFIVIVLALFLMNLRATALVLLSIPLSIGLALLAMASLGMSANLMSLGGLAVAIGMLVDGSVVMVENIFKHLSRKEGSHDTKGGIALRVKDAAQEVARPVFFAASIILVVFLPLFAFEGVEAKMFVPMAISIMLAMTAAVLVALIVVPALAGFLFRNGVEEKPNRLVNWLEGHYRTVLGKAMKARKVVVGTAVGLFALALATTPFIGTEFVPVLEEGTLALRVTLAPSSSLDTALEVGEKLEKEIMTFPEVTYALSRVGRAEIGGDPEPVSNVEIYIGLKPVSEWESASNRLELQEKIQQKLEKHPGLLLNFSQPIAMRVDELLSGVKAQLAIKLFGPDLNVLQEKGEAITQAVKEVDGATDVQLEQIAGEAQLVVTPDRNALSRYGLSVDQVMDLVSNGLGGGSAGQVIKGNERYDIYVRLEQNARKDAEAIRNLRLKAADGAWVRLMDVADVSLVSGPPQISRDDVQRRVVIQANVAGRDMGSVVADIQQAIESEVDLPAGYSVDIGGQYENQQRAQQRLAMVVPVAVGLIALLLYFAFGSVAQAALILVNVPLALIGGILALALSGQYLSVPSSVGFITLFGVAVLNGVVMVEAINLRLRDGEALETAIFEGAVSRLRPVLMTALTSMLGLIPMLLATGVGSEVQRPLAVVIVGGLVSATGLTLLVLPSLYAFFSSKKAVELQR
;
A
#
# COMPACT_ATOMS: atom_id res chain seq x y z
N TRP A 1 -24.54 -14.65 11.32
CA TRP A 1 -24.01 -15.41 12.48
C TRP A 1 -23.26 -16.69 12.07
N VAL A 2 -23.92 -17.67 11.41
CA VAL A 2 -23.30 -18.97 11.04
C VAL A 2 -21.98 -18.80 10.28
N VAL A 3 -21.97 -17.98 9.23
CA VAL A 3 -20.77 -17.67 8.42
C VAL A 3 -19.62 -17.16 9.30
N LYS A 4 -19.89 -16.17 10.17
CA LYS A 4 -18.90 -15.60 11.10
C LYS A 4 -18.29 -16.68 12.01
N LEU A 5 -19.10 -17.56 12.61
CA LEU A 5 -18.60 -18.63 13.48
C LEU A 5 -17.73 -19.67 12.74
N LEU A 6 -17.98 -19.89 11.44
CA LEU A 6 -17.19 -20.82 10.63
C LEU A 6 -15.87 -20.21 10.15
N LEU A 7 -15.82 -18.88 10.00
CA LEU A 7 -14.65 -18.12 9.54
C LEU A 7 -13.71 -17.67 10.68
N MET A 8 -14.22 -17.29 11.85
CA MET A 8 -13.38 -16.81 12.96
C MET A 8 -12.26 -17.78 13.38
N PRO A 9 -12.45 -19.12 13.38
CA PRO A 9 -11.38 -20.06 13.73
C PRO A 9 -10.27 -20.19 12.67
N VAL A 10 -10.43 -19.59 11.48
CA VAL A 10 -9.41 -19.67 10.42
C VAL A 10 -8.15 -18.91 10.87
N GLY A 11 -7.00 -19.54 10.70
CA GLY A 11 -5.71 -18.95 11.05
C GLY A 11 -5.48 -17.63 10.30
N GLY A 12 -5.12 -16.57 11.02
CA GLY A 12 -4.89 -15.24 10.44
C GLY A 12 -6.12 -14.34 10.40
N VAL A 13 -7.31 -14.82 10.75
CA VAL A 13 -8.49 -13.96 10.96
C VAL A 13 -8.45 -13.33 12.36
N THR A 14 -8.82 -12.05 12.46
CA THR A 14 -9.04 -11.33 13.73
C THR A 14 -10.52 -11.23 14.04
N ASP A 15 -11.30 -10.76 13.08
CA ASP A 15 -12.75 -10.67 13.22
C ASP A 15 -13.41 -10.72 11.83
N VAL A 16 -14.71 -10.94 11.80
CA VAL A 16 -15.56 -10.80 10.61
C VAL A 16 -16.65 -9.79 10.94
N LEU A 17 -16.58 -8.62 10.31
CA LEU A 17 -17.58 -7.56 10.50
C LEU A 17 -18.80 -7.86 9.63
N SER A 18 -19.98 -7.80 10.23
CA SER A 18 -21.24 -7.90 9.50
C SER A 18 -21.67 -6.53 9.02
N TYR A 19 -22.10 -6.46 7.77
CA TYR A 19 -22.47 -5.22 7.11
C TYR A 19 -23.79 -5.44 6.37
N GLY A 20 -24.75 -4.54 6.60
CA GLY A 20 -26.11 -4.63 6.05
C GLY A 20 -26.99 -5.69 6.72
N GLY A 21 -28.22 -5.82 6.21
CA GLY A 21 -29.27 -6.66 6.80
C GLY A 21 -29.89 -6.07 8.06
N GLU A 22 -30.86 -6.78 8.62
CA GLU A 22 -31.55 -6.38 9.85
C GLU A 22 -31.13 -7.26 11.03
N VAL A 23 -30.49 -6.66 12.02
CA VAL A 23 -30.21 -7.34 13.29
C VAL A 23 -31.51 -7.43 14.08
N ARG A 24 -31.96 -8.66 14.33
CA ARG A 24 -33.21 -8.91 15.06
C ARG A 24 -33.12 -8.39 16.50
N GLN A 25 -34.16 -7.70 16.94
CA GLN A 25 -34.38 -7.25 18.32
C GLN A 25 -35.76 -7.67 18.81
N TYR A 26 -35.89 -7.85 20.13
CA TYR A 26 -37.17 -7.97 20.83
C TYR A 26 -37.58 -6.56 21.26
N GLN A 27 -38.40 -5.90 20.45
CA GLN A 27 -38.76 -4.51 20.68
C GLN A 27 -39.96 -4.40 21.61
N VAL A 28 -39.81 -3.58 22.65
CA VAL A 28 -40.88 -3.19 23.56
C VAL A 28 -41.24 -1.75 23.23
N ASN A 29 -42.24 -1.59 22.36
CA ASN A 29 -42.73 -0.31 21.87
C ASN A 29 -43.75 0.26 22.86
N VAL A 30 -43.28 1.14 23.75
CA VAL A 30 -44.02 1.65 24.89
C VAL A 30 -44.96 2.78 24.49
N ASN A 31 -46.22 2.68 24.91
CA ASN A 31 -47.21 3.74 24.71
C ASN A 31 -47.09 4.79 25.83
N PRO A 32 -46.69 6.04 25.52
CA PRO A 32 -46.48 7.05 26.55
C PRO A 32 -47.76 7.37 27.31
N THR A 33 -48.93 7.39 26.64
CA THR A 33 -50.21 7.68 27.32
C THR A 33 -50.54 6.63 28.38
N ARG A 34 -50.25 5.36 28.09
CA ARG A 34 -50.49 4.27 29.05
C ARG A 34 -49.52 4.30 30.22
N LEU A 35 -48.25 4.63 30.00
CA LEU A 35 -47.29 4.85 31.09
C LEU A 35 -47.82 5.89 32.10
N LEU A 36 -48.28 7.03 31.59
CA LEU A 36 -48.83 8.11 32.42
C LEU A 36 -50.10 7.66 33.16
N ALA A 37 -50.98 6.90 32.49
CA ALA A 37 -52.23 6.40 33.07
C ALA A 37 -51.99 5.45 34.26
N TYR A 38 -50.94 4.63 34.21
CA TYR A 38 -50.57 3.71 35.29
C TYR A 38 -49.58 4.29 36.31
N ASP A 39 -49.18 5.55 36.11
CA ASP A 39 -48.13 6.23 36.88
C ASP A 39 -46.83 5.42 36.91
N LEU A 40 -46.33 5.13 35.72
CA LEU A 40 -45.08 4.40 35.46
C LEU A 40 -44.14 5.26 34.62
N SER A 41 -42.85 5.18 34.92
CA SER A 41 -41.77 5.73 34.11
C SER A 41 -41.24 4.69 33.13
N LEU A 42 -40.58 5.15 32.06
CA LEU A 42 -39.91 4.25 31.11
C LEU A 42 -38.79 3.45 31.80
N GLN A 43 -38.05 4.08 32.71
CA GLN A 43 -36.98 3.42 33.47
C GLN A 43 -37.50 2.24 34.29
N GLN A 44 -38.66 2.40 34.96
CA GLN A 44 -39.29 1.30 35.70
C GLN A 44 -39.64 0.10 34.80
N VAL A 45 -40.03 0.34 33.55
CA VAL A 45 -40.27 -0.74 32.59
C VAL A 45 -38.96 -1.46 32.23
N MET A 46 -37.91 -0.71 31.95
CA MET A 46 -36.59 -1.29 31.63
C MET A 46 -36.04 -2.09 32.81
N ASP A 47 -36.10 -1.54 34.03
CA ASP A 47 -35.62 -2.20 35.25
C ASP A 47 -36.42 -3.48 35.54
N ALA A 48 -37.74 -3.45 35.34
CA ALA A 48 -38.59 -4.62 35.51
C ALA A 48 -38.23 -5.72 34.50
N ILE A 49 -38.00 -5.37 33.23
CA ILE A 49 -37.58 -6.34 32.21
C ILE A 49 -36.22 -6.94 32.57
N ALA A 50 -35.25 -6.11 32.95
CA ALA A 50 -33.91 -6.56 33.33
C ALA A 50 -33.94 -7.47 34.56
N ALA A 51 -34.73 -7.13 35.58
CA ALA A 51 -34.87 -7.92 36.80
C ALA A 51 -35.53 -9.29 36.58
N ASN A 52 -36.39 -9.41 35.57
CA ASN A 52 -37.11 -10.63 35.21
C ASN A 52 -36.42 -11.46 34.11
N ASN A 53 -35.17 -11.14 33.77
CA ASN A 53 -34.40 -11.87 32.75
C ASN A 53 -33.03 -12.35 33.29
N ARG A 54 -33.06 -13.26 34.28
CA ARG A 54 -31.83 -13.81 34.89
C ARG A 54 -31.98 -15.26 35.33
N ASN A 55 -30.89 -16.01 35.26
CA ASN A 55 -30.78 -17.34 35.88
C ASN A 55 -30.05 -17.24 37.24
N ALA A 56 -30.27 -18.21 38.11
CA ALA A 56 -29.61 -18.31 39.41
C ALA A 56 -29.05 -19.72 39.66
N GLY A 57 -27.85 -19.82 40.23
CA GLY A 57 -27.27 -21.09 40.69
C GLY A 57 -27.58 -21.30 42.17
N GLY A 58 -28.11 -22.47 42.53
CA GLY A 58 -28.49 -22.82 43.90
C GLY A 58 -27.56 -23.85 44.56
N TRP A 59 -26.33 -23.99 44.06
CA TRP A 59 -25.40 -25.06 44.44
C TRP A 59 -25.98 -26.46 44.20
N TYR A 60 -25.91 -27.34 45.19
CA TYR A 60 -26.33 -28.72 45.08
C TYR A 60 -26.98 -29.20 46.38
N LEU A 61 -27.82 -30.21 46.24
CA LEU A 61 -28.46 -30.95 47.31
C LEU A 61 -28.07 -32.42 47.20
N ASP A 62 -27.53 -32.98 48.27
CA ASP A 62 -27.19 -34.40 48.31
C ASP A 62 -28.46 -35.26 48.38
N ARG A 63 -28.53 -36.28 47.53
CA ARG A 63 -29.62 -37.28 47.51
C ARG A 63 -29.03 -38.69 47.46
N GLY A 64 -28.81 -39.26 48.64
CA GLY A 64 -28.18 -40.57 48.78
C GLY A 64 -26.71 -40.50 48.33
N ALA A 65 -26.37 -41.25 47.28
CA ALA A 65 -25.03 -41.22 46.67
C ALA A 65 -24.92 -40.24 45.47
N GLU A 66 -26.00 -39.54 45.12
CA GLU A 66 -26.05 -38.58 44.02
C GLU A 66 -26.03 -37.13 44.53
N GLN A 67 -25.50 -36.23 43.71
CA GLN A 67 -25.49 -34.79 43.97
C GLN A 67 -26.41 -34.09 42.96
N LEU A 68 -27.53 -33.52 43.44
CA LEU A 68 -28.49 -32.82 42.60
C LEU A 68 -28.12 -31.34 42.50
N VAL A 69 -27.75 -30.88 41.31
CA VAL A 69 -27.47 -29.46 41.06
C VAL A 69 -28.78 -28.66 41.04
N ILE A 70 -28.87 -27.62 41.89
CA ILE A 70 -30.02 -26.72 41.95
C ILE A 70 -29.77 -25.55 40.99
N ARG A 71 -30.72 -25.32 40.07
CA ARG A 71 -30.67 -24.22 39.11
C ARG A 71 -32.03 -23.53 39.00
N GLY A 72 -32.05 -22.22 39.17
CA GLY A 72 -33.17 -21.34 38.84
C GLY A 72 -33.09 -20.90 37.37
N MET A 73 -34.18 -21.09 36.64
CA MET A 73 -34.32 -20.66 35.24
C MET A 73 -35.30 -19.49 35.16
N GLY A 74 -34.79 -18.30 34.88
CA GLY A 74 -35.57 -17.06 34.79
C GLY A 74 -35.19 -16.21 33.59
N TRP A 75 -34.52 -16.78 32.59
CA TRP A 75 -34.43 -16.15 31.27
C TRP A 75 -35.77 -16.22 30.56
N VAL A 76 -36.09 -15.16 29.82
CA VAL A 76 -37.19 -15.19 28.86
C VAL A 76 -36.88 -16.20 27.75
N GLY A 77 -37.92 -16.89 27.27
CA GLY A 77 -37.80 -17.84 26.16
C GLY A 77 -37.32 -17.18 24.87
N SER A 78 -36.95 -18.00 23.89
CA SER A 78 -36.58 -17.52 22.55
C SER A 78 -37.74 -17.68 21.56
N GLY A 79 -37.78 -16.84 20.53
CA GLY A 79 -38.83 -16.87 19.51
C GLY A 79 -40.14 -16.28 20.04
N GLU A 80 -41.27 -16.77 19.53
CA GLU A 80 -42.61 -16.30 19.92
C GLU A 80 -42.88 -16.40 21.42
N GLN A 81 -42.35 -17.45 22.08
CA GLN A 81 -42.46 -17.59 23.53
C GLN A 81 -41.81 -16.41 24.26
N GLY A 82 -40.67 -15.91 23.78
CA GLY A 82 -39.99 -14.77 24.36
C GLY A 82 -40.81 -13.48 24.30
N LEU A 83 -41.55 -13.26 23.22
CA LEU A 83 -42.46 -12.12 23.12
C LEU A 83 -43.57 -12.21 24.18
N GLY A 84 -44.15 -13.40 24.34
CA GLY A 84 -45.16 -13.68 25.36
C GLY A 84 -44.63 -13.51 26.79
N ASP A 85 -43.43 -14.02 27.05
CA ASP A 85 -42.77 -13.93 28.36
C ASP A 85 -42.50 -12.47 28.72
N ILE A 86 -41.93 -11.68 27.80
CA ILE A 86 -41.66 -10.24 27.99
C ILE A 86 -42.97 -9.48 28.21
N ALA A 87 -44.00 -9.75 27.40
CA ALA A 87 -45.31 -9.12 27.51
C ALA A 87 -45.97 -9.41 28.88
N ALA A 88 -45.71 -10.58 29.46
CA ALA A 88 -46.28 -11.00 30.73
C ALA A 88 -45.58 -10.44 31.97
N ILE A 89 -44.41 -9.79 31.83
CA ILE A 89 -43.60 -9.28 32.95
C ILE A 89 -44.41 -8.27 33.78
N PRO A 90 -44.49 -8.45 35.11
CA PRO A 90 -45.20 -7.53 35.99
C PRO A 90 -44.42 -6.23 36.19
N LEU A 91 -45.14 -5.11 36.17
CA LEU A 91 -44.60 -3.76 36.38
C LEU A 91 -45.03 -3.20 37.74
N LYS A 92 -46.33 -3.28 38.05
CA LYS A 92 -46.92 -2.70 39.25
C LYS A 92 -48.22 -3.44 39.59
N GLU A 93 -48.60 -3.42 40.86
CA GLU A 93 -49.90 -3.92 41.32
C GLU A 93 -50.81 -2.74 41.67
N VAL A 94 -52.06 -2.81 41.21
CA VAL A 94 -53.12 -1.84 41.53
C VAL A 94 -54.34 -2.62 42.00
N ASP A 95 -54.73 -2.45 43.27
CA ASP A 95 -55.92 -3.08 43.87
C ASP A 95 -56.00 -4.61 43.65
N GLY A 96 -54.87 -5.31 43.78
CA GLY A 96 -54.79 -6.77 43.58
C GLY A 96 -54.68 -7.22 42.11
N THR A 97 -54.74 -6.29 41.14
CA THR A 97 -54.55 -6.58 39.72
C THR A 97 -53.15 -6.19 39.28
N GLN A 98 -52.41 -7.12 38.67
CA GLN A 98 -51.10 -6.82 38.12
C GLN A 98 -51.20 -6.10 36.77
N VAL A 99 -50.49 -4.99 36.67
CA VAL A 99 -50.17 -4.29 35.41
C VAL A 99 -48.90 -4.92 34.84
N ARG A 100 -48.97 -5.33 33.58
CA ARG A 100 -47.89 -6.01 32.85
C ARG A 100 -47.32 -5.13 31.75
N VAL A 101 -46.20 -5.57 31.16
CA VAL A 101 -45.62 -4.90 29.97
C VAL A 101 -46.63 -4.81 28.83
N SER A 102 -47.43 -5.86 28.58
CA SER A 102 -48.50 -5.85 27.56
C SER A 102 -49.54 -4.74 27.74
N ASP A 103 -49.72 -4.28 28.98
CA ASP A 103 -50.71 -3.25 29.29
C ASP A 103 -50.20 -1.86 28.91
N VAL A 104 -48.88 -1.65 28.82
CA VAL A 104 -48.27 -0.35 28.53
C VAL A 104 -47.48 -0.32 27.22
N ALA A 105 -47.18 -1.47 26.62
CA ALA A 105 -46.33 -1.58 25.44
C ALA A 105 -46.78 -2.70 24.50
N LYS A 106 -46.43 -2.55 23.22
CA LYS A 106 -46.51 -3.62 22.22
C LYS A 106 -45.15 -4.30 22.14
N VAL A 107 -45.12 -5.63 22.30
CA VAL A 107 -43.88 -6.44 22.22
C VAL A 107 -43.87 -7.17 20.88
N GLU A 108 -42.86 -6.91 20.05
CA GLU A 108 -42.76 -7.51 18.71
C GLU A 108 -41.30 -7.67 18.26
N PHE A 109 -41.07 -8.41 17.19
CA PHE A 109 -39.77 -8.42 16.53
C PHE A 109 -39.59 -7.15 15.71
N GLY A 110 -38.39 -6.59 15.75
CA GLY A 110 -37.98 -5.51 14.86
C GLY A 110 -36.49 -5.58 14.54
N GLY A 111 -36.03 -4.68 13.67
CA GLY A 111 -34.62 -4.49 13.36
C GLY A 111 -33.96 -3.45 14.28
N GLU A 112 -32.67 -3.61 14.51
CA GLU A 112 -31.82 -2.56 15.09
C GLU A 112 -31.81 -1.29 14.23
N ILE A 113 -31.48 -0.14 14.84
CA ILE A 113 -31.33 1.12 14.11
C ILE A 113 -30.12 1.00 13.18
N ARG A 114 -30.40 0.80 11.91
CA ARG A 114 -29.39 0.64 10.87
C ARG A 114 -28.55 1.89 10.73
N GLN A 115 -27.23 1.71 10.65
CA GLN A 115 -26.26 2.77 10.33
C GLN A 115 -25.48 2.46 9.05
N GLY A 116 -25.83 1.36 8.38
CA GLY A 116 -25.29 1.03 7.07
C GLY A 116 -26.04 -0.11 6.38
N ALA A 117 -25.76 -0.24 5.09
CA ALA A 117 -26.46 -1.14 4.20
C ALA A 117 -25.58 -1.45 2.99
N LEU A 118 -25.88 -2.54 2.28
CA LEU A 118 -25.27 -2.78 0.97
C LEU A 118 -26.31 -3.08 -0.08
N THR A 119 -26.03 -2.64 -1.29
CA THR A 119 -26.70 -3.12 -2.51
C THR A 119 -25.67 -3.67 -3.47
N MET A 120 -26.11 -4.56 -4.35
CA MET A 120 -25.22 -5.15 -5.35
C MET A 120 -25.92 -5.34 -6.69
N THR A 121 -25.20 -5.01 -7.74
CA THR A 121 -25.51 -5.37 -9.12
C THR A 121 -24.30 -6.09 -9.72
N ARG A 122 -24.51 -7.26 -10.31
CA ARG A 122 -23.44 -8.08 -10.91
C ARG A 122 -23.82 -8.62 -12.26
N ARG A 123 -22.85 -9.05 -13.07
CA ARG A 123 -23.14 -9.82 -14.28
C ARG A 123 -23.45 -11.27 -13.94
N ASP A 124 -24.48 -11.82 -14.58
CA ASP A 124 -24.79 -13.25 -14.51
C ASP A 124 -23.83 -14.08 -15.39
N ALA A 125 -24.03 -15.40 -15.46
CA ALA A 125 -23.23 -16.29 -16.28
C ALA A 125 -23.34 -16.03 -17.80
N ASN A 126 -24.38 -15.32 -18.24
CA ASN A 126 -24.59 -14.92 -19.64
C ASN A 126 -23.97 -13.54 -19.94
N GLY A 127 -23.45 -12.85 -18.93
CA GLY A 127 -22.88 -11.52 -19.03
C GLY A 127 -23.88 -10.38 -18.87
N GLU A 128 -25.14 -10.65 -18.52
CA GLU A 128 -26.19 -9.65 -18.36
C GLU A 128 -26.20 -9.07 -16.93
N PRO A 129 -26.40 -7.75 -16.75
CA PRO A 129 -26.52 -7.16 -15.41
C PRO A 129 -27.76 -7.66 -14.65
N GLN A 130 -27.53 -8.22 -13.47
CA GLN A 130 -28.53 -8.65 -12.50
C GLN A 130 -28.41 -7.80 -11.24
N ALA A 131 -29.45 -7.01 -10.95
CA ALA A 131 -29.58 -6.29 -9.68
C ALA A 131 -30.08 -7.24 -8.61
N LEU A 132 -29.31 -7.42 -7.53
CA LEU A 132 -29.69 -8.24 -6.38
C LEU A 132 -30.46 -7.43 -5.33
N GLY A 133 -30.42 -6.10 -5.40
CA GLY A 133 -30.97 -5.21 -4.39
C GLY A 133 -30.12 -5.25 -3.12
N GLU A 134 -30.77 -5.15 -1.96
CA GLU A 134 -30.07 -5.18 -0.68
C GLU A 134 -29.47 -6.57 -0.39
N VAL A 135 -28.18 -6.60 0.01
CA VAL A 135 -27.44 -7.83 0.36
C VAL A 135 -26.75 -7.69 1.71
N VAL A 136 -26.36 -8.84 2.29
CA VAL A 136 -25.60 -8.90 3.55
C VAL A 136 -24.17 -9.33 3.25
N ALA A 137 -23.19 -8.56 3.75
CA ALA A 137 -21.78 -8.86 3.55
C ALA A 137 -21.04 -9.14 4.87
N GLY A 138 -19.99 -9.96 4.76
CA GLY A 138 -19.02 -10.21 5.83
C GLY A 138 -17.64 -9.71 5.43
N ILE A 139 -17.11 -8.71 6.14
CA ILE A 139 -15.76 -8.18 5.90
C ILE A 139 -14.80 -8.88 6.84
N VAL A 140 -13.87 -9.65 6.27
CA VAL A 140 -12.87 -10.38 7.05
C VAL A 140 -11.70 -9.45 7.40
N LEU A 141 -11.50 -9.19 8.68
CA LEU A 141 -10.34 -8.47 9.19
C LEU A 141 -9.17 -9.42 9.39
N LYS A 142 -8.12 -9.25 8.58
CA LYS A 142 -6.88 -10.00 8.71
C LYS A 142 -6.11 -9.54 9.97
N ARG A 143 -5.56 -10.49 10.70
CA ARG A 143 -4.62 -10.24 11.79
C ARG A 143 -3.36 -9.53 11.30
N MET A 144 -2.95 -8.52 12.06
CA MET A 144 -1.70 -7.81 11.80
C MET A 144 -0.53 -8.80 11.75
N GLY A 145 0.30 -8.71 10.72
CA GLY A 145 1.44 -9.61 10.49
C GLY A 145 1.10 -10.99 9.89
N ALA A 146 -0.18 -11.39 9.81
CA ALA A 146 -0.54 -12.65 9.16
C ALA A 146 -0.37 -12.59 7.64
N ASN A 147 -0.06 -13.73 7.02
CA ASN A 147 0.06 -13.85 5.57
C ASN A 147 -1.33 -13.77 4.92
N THR A 148 -1.52 -12.80 4.01
CA THR A 148 -2.81 -12.56 3.35
C THR A 148 -3.27 -13.79 2.54
N LYS A 149 -2.39 -14.34 1.72
CA LYS A 149 -2.70 -15.49 0.86
C LYS A 149 -3.10 -16.72 1.66
N ALA A 150 -2.27 -17.10 2.64
CA ALA A 150 -2.53 -18.28 3.48
C ALA A 150 -3.83 -18.14 4.30
N THR A 151 -4.14 -16.92 4.76
CA THR A 151 -5.41 -16.64 5.46
C THR A 151 -6.60 -16.85 4.53
N ILE A 152 -6.53 -16.32 3.30
CA ILE A 152 -7.59 -16.44 2.30
C ILE A 152 -7.75 -17.88 1.81
N ASP A 153 -6.66 -18.62 1.64
CA ASP A 153 -6.71 -20.04 1.31
C ASP A 153 -7.43 -20.84 2.39
N GLY A 154 -7.13 -20.57 3.66
CA GLY A 154 -7.85 -21.17 4.80
C GLY A 154 -9.34 -20.78 4.86
N ILE A 155 -9.72 -19.61 4.31
CA ILE A 155 -11.12 -19.20 4.16
C ILE A 155 -11.80 -19.97 3.02
N LYS A 156 -11.15 -20.07 1.85
CA LYS A 156 -11.63 -20.83 0.68
C LYS A 156 -11.83 -22.31 1.03
N GLU A 157 -10.95 -22.89 1.84
CA GLU A 157 -11.11 -24.27 2.35
C GLU A 157 -12.39 -24.47 3.19
N ARG A 158 -12.96 -23.41 3.77
CA ARG A 158 -14.21 -23.46 4.54
C ARG A 158 -15.45 -23.22 3.69
N GLU A 159 -15.32 -22.75 2.46
CA GLU A 159 -16.43 -22.36 1.59
C GLU A 159 -17.45 -23.49 1.40
N ALA A 160 -16.99 -24.70 1.05
CA ALA A 160 -17.87 -25.85 0.88
C ALA A 160 -18.65 -26.21 2.17
N ARG A 161 -18.02 -26.06 3.34
CA ARG A 161 -18.67 -26.30 4.63
C ARG A 161 -19.66 -25.19 4.98
N ILE A 162 -19.35 -23.95 4.63
CA ILE A 162 -20.25 -22.81 4.79
C ILE A 162 -21.48 -23.02 3.93
N GLN A 163 -21.30 -23.35 2.64
CA GLN A 163 -22.40 -23.57 1.71
C GLN A 163 -23.32 -24.73 2.14
N GLN A 164 -22.77 -25.79 2.74
CA GLN A 164 -23.55 -26.89 3.32
C GLN A 164 -24.32 -26.51 4.59
N ALA A 165 -23.82 -25.55 5.38
CA ALA A 165 -24.44 -25.11 6.62
C ALA A 165 -25.51 -24.03 6.40
N LEU A 166 -25.59 -23.46 5.19
CA LEU A 166 -26.57 -22.44 4.84
C LEU A 166 -27.93 -23.05 4.48
N PRO A 167 -29.04 -22.35 4.78
CA PRO A 167 -30.37 -22.78 4.35
C PRO A 167 -30.51 -22.86 2.83
N GLU A 168 -31.47 -23.65 2.35
CA GLU A 168 -31.83 -23.69 0.92
C GLU A 168 -32.16 -22.27 0.41
N GLY A 169 -31.62 -21.93 -0.76
CA GLY A 169 -31.79 -20.61 -1.39
C GLY A 169 -30.76 -19.55 -0.97
N VAL A 170 -29.91 -19.81 0.02
CA VAL A 170 -28.84 -18.89 0.44
C VAL A 170 -27.49 -19.34 -0.13
N GLN A 171 -26.77 -18.42 -0.78
CA GLN A 171 -25.44 -18.68 -1.34
C GLN A 171 -24.39 -17.81 -0.66
N PHE A 172 -23.23 -18.40 -0.40
CA PHE A 172 -22.04 -17.67 0.02
C PHE A 172 -21.16 -17.41 -1.20
N GLU A 173 -20.89 -16.14 -1.48
CA GLU A 173 -20.09 -15.73 -2.64
C GLU A 173 -19.01 -14.73 -2.22
N VAL A 174 -17.83 -14.87 -2.81
CA VAL A 174 -16.71 -13.94 -2.62
C VAL A 174 -16.77 -12.87 -3.72
N PHE A 175 -16.91 -11.60 -3.33
CA PHE A 175 -16.94 -10.49 -4.28
C PHE A 175 -15.59 -9.78 -4.42
N TYR A 176 -14.79 -9.69 -3.35
CA TYR A 176 -13.47 -9.06 -3.34
C TYR A 176 -12.44 -9.99 -2.71
N ASP A 177 -11.35 -10.26 -3.44
CA ASP A 177 -10.28 -11.15 -3.01
C ASP A 177 -8.90 -10.48 -3.19
N GLN A 178 -8.25 -10.15 -2.08
CA GLN A 178 -6.90 -9.57 -2.08
C GLN A 178 -5.81 -10.58 -2.51
N ALA A 179 -6.06 -11.89 -2.41
CA ALA A 179 -5.11 -12.93 -2.83
C ALA A 179 -4.84 -12.86 -4.33
N ASP A 180 -5.86 -12.53 -5.14
CA ASP A 180 -5.73 -12.43 -6.60
C ASP A 180 -4.70 -11.37 -7.00
N LEU A 181 -4.68 -10.24 -6.28
CA LEU A 181 -3.68 -9.20 -6.49
C LEU A 181 -2.28 -9.71 -6.16
N VAL A 182 -2.13 -10.43 -5.04
CA VAL A 182 -0.84 -10.99 -4.61
C VAL A 182 -0.32 -12.00 -5.63
N GLU A 183 -1.17 -12.89 -6.11
CA GLU A 183 -0.79 -13.90 -7.13
C GLU A 183 -0.39 -13.26 -8.44
N LYS A 184 -1.18 -12.29 -8.94
CA LYS A 184 -0.86 -11.53 -10.16
C LYS A 184 0.47 -10.79 -10.02
N ALA A 185 0.65 -10.05 -8.92
CA ALA A 185 1.88 -9.32 -8.64
C ALA A 185 3.12 -10.23 -8.59
N VAL A 186 3.03 -11.36 -7.87
CA VAL A 186 4.14 -12.33 -7.78
C VAL A 186 4.40 -12.97 -9.14
N SER A 187 3.36 -13.35 -9.89
CA SER A 187 3.47 -13.94 -11.23
C SER A 187 4.15 -13.00 -12.22
N THR A 188 3.81 -11.70 -12.20
CA THR A 188 4.47 -10.66 -13.01
C THR A 188 5.97 -10.64 -12.74
N VAL A 189 6.39 -10.63 -11.46
CA VAL A 189 7.81 -10.61 -11.09
C VAL A 189 8.53 -11.91 -11.46
N VAL A 190 7.91 -13.06 -11.22
CA VAL A 190 8.48 -14.36 -11.57
C VAL A 190 8.66 -14.49 -13.09
N THR A 191 7.67 -14.04 -13.87
CA THR A 191 7.75 -14.04 -15.34
C THR A 191 8.87 -13.12 -15.82
N ALA A 192 8.97 -11.92 -15.25
CA ALA A 192 10.06 -10.98 -15.56
C ALA A 192 11.44 -11.57 -15.21
N LEU A 193 11.57 -12.24 -14.06
CA LEU A 193 12.78 -12.95 -13.62
C LEU A 193 13.18 -14.08 -14.58
N LEU A 194 12.21 -14.88 -15.04
CA LEU A 194 12.47 -15.95 -16.01
C LEU A 194 12.92 -15.38 -17.36
N LEU A 195 12.28 -14.32 -17.84
CA LEU A 195 12.67 -13.65 -19.07
C LEU A 195 14.08 -13.02 -18.94
N ALA A 196 14.38 -12.42 -17.79
CA ALA A 196 15.71 -11.89 -17.47
C ALA A 196 16.76 -13.00 -17.52
N PHE A 197 16.48 -14.15 -16.90
CA PHE A 197 17.36 -15.32 -16.96
C PHE A 197 17.62 -15.76 -18.41
N VAL A 198 16.59 -15.84 -19.26
CA VAL A 198 16.74 -16.17 -20.68
C VAL A 198 17.63 -15.16 -21.42
N PHE A 199 17.44 -13.86 -21.20
CA PHE A 199 18.31 -12.86 -21.82
C PHE A 199 19.76 -12.96 -21.34
N ILE A 200 19.98 -13.22 -20.05
CA ILE A 200 21.30 -13.45 -19.48
C ILE A 200 21.97 -14.67 -20.13
N VAL A 201 21.25 -15.78 -20.32
CA VAL A 201 21.74 -16.98 -21.03
C VAL A 201 22.22 -16.61 -22.44
N ILE A 202 21.42 -15.83 -23.18
CA ILE A 202 21.76 -15.42 -24.55
C ILE A 202 23.06 -14.60 -24.55
N VAL A 203 23.18 -13.59 -23.68
CA VAL A 203 24.37 -12.74 -23.60
C VAL A 203 25.61 -13.55 -23.23
N LEU A 204 25.53 -14.39 -22.18
CA LEU A 204 26.66 -15.19 -21.73
C LEU A 204 27.10 -16.22 -22.78
N ALA A 205 26.16 -16.85 -23.49
CA ALA A 205 26.47 -17.77 -24.58
C ALA A 205 27.17 -17.06 -25.74
N LEU A 206 26.69 -15.87 -26.12
CA LEU A 206 27.28 -15.06 -27.19
C LEU A 206 28.68 -14.58 -26.86
N PHE A 207 28.93 -14.14 -25.62
CA PHE A 207 30.24 -13.61 -25.23
C PHE A 207 31.26 -14.71 -24.94
N LEU A 208 30.91 -15.76 -24.20
CA LEU A 208 31.86 -16.81 -23.79
C LEU A 208 32.13 -17.84 -24.91
N MET A 209 31.20 -18.03 -25.85
CA MET A 209 31.29 -19.04 -26.94
C MET A 209 31.67 -20.46 -26.47
N ASN A 210 31.44 -20.76 -25.18
CA ASN A 210 31.75 -22.03 -24.55
C ASN A 210 30.61 -22.43 -23.62
N LEU A 211 29.86 -23.45 -24.02
CA LEU A 211 28.69 -23.94 -23.28
C LEU A 211 29.01 -24.35 -21.84
N ARG A 212 30.23 -24.84 -21.55
CA ARG A 212 30.64 -25.25 -20.20
C ARG A 212 30.88 -24.04 -19.30
N ALA A 213 31.57 -23.01 -19.81
CA ALA A 213 31.79 -21.76 -19.09
C ALA A 213 30.47 -21.02 -18.84
N THR A 214 29.61 -20.95 -19.86
CA THR A 214 28.27 -20.38 -19.75
C THR A 214 27.42 -21.14 -18.73
N ALA A 215 27.38 -22.48 -18.77
CA ALA A 215 26.62 -23.27 -17.81
C ALA A 215 27.11 -23.10 -16.36
N LEU A 216 28.42 -22.97 -16.16
CA LEU A 216 29.01 -22.74 -14.84
C LEU A 216 28.56 -21.39 -14.24
N VAL A 217 28.62 -20.32 -15.04
CA VAL A 217 28.13 -19.00 -14.62
C VAL A 217 26.62 -19.03 -14.38
N LEU A 218 25.85 -19.66 -15.28
CA LEU A 218 24.39 -19.76 -15.14
C LEU A 218 23.95 -20.52 -13.89
N LEU A 219 24.70 -21.56 -13.48
CA LEU A 219 24.41 -22.31 -12.26
C LEU A 219 24.58 -21.46 -10.99
N SER A 220 25.37 -20.39 -11.04
CA SER A 220 25.55 -19.49 -9.90
C SER A 220 24.30 -18.69 -9.57
N ILE A 221 23.44 -18.38 -10.55
CA ILE A 221 22.20 -17.61 -10.35
C ILE A 221 21.19 -18.35 -9.45
N PRO A 222 20.70 -19.56 -9.81
CA PRO A 222 19.72 -20.27 -8.99
C PRO A 222 20.29 -20.67 -7.64
N LEU A 223 21.60 -20.94 -7.53
CA LEU A 223 22.23 -21.25 -6.26
C LEU A 223 22.25 -20.02 -5.33
N SER A 224 22.60 -18.85 -5.86
CA SER A 224 22.63 -17.60 -5.08
C SER A 224 21.23 -17.18 -4.66
N ILE A 225 20.26 -17.23 -5.58
CA ILE A 225 18.85 -16.94 -5.27
C ILE A 225 18.31 -17.95 -4.25
N GLY A 226 18.61 -19.25 -4.40
CA GLY A 226 18.18 -20.28 -3.45
C GLY A 226 18.73 -20.04 -2.04
N LEU A 227 20.02 -19.71 -1.91
CA LEU A 227 20.63 -19.33 -0.63
C LEU A 227 20.02 -18.05 -0.05
N ALA A 228 19.74 -17.05 -0.88
CA ALA A 228 19.08 -15.83 -0.45
C ALA A 228 17.67 -16.12 0.08
N LEU A 229 16.87 -16.89 -0.65
CA LEU A 229 15.51 -17.30 -0.23
C LEU A 229 15.53 -18.12 1.07
N LEU A 230 16.50 -19.01 1.26
CA LEU A 230 16.69 -19.74 2.51
C LEU A 230 16.99 -18.79 3.68
N ALA A 231 17.87 -17.81 3.47
CA ALA A 231 18.16 -16.79 4.48
C ALA A 231 16.93 -15.92 4.78
N MET A 232 16.20 -15.48 3.75
CA MET A 232 14.95 -14.72 3.91
C MET A 232 13.91 -15.49 4.73
N ALA A 233 13.72 -16.78 4.44
CA ALA A 233 12.81 -17.65 5.17
C ALA A 233 13.25 -17.81 6.65
N SER A 234 14.54 -17.95 6.91
CA SER A 234 15.07 -18.04 8.28
C SER A 234 14.90 -16.76 9.10
N LEU A 235 14.86 -15.60 8.43
CA LEU A 235 14.61 -14.29 9.03
C LEU A 235 13.10 -13.96 9.14
N GLY A 236 12.22 -14.86 8.71
CA GLY A 236 10.77 -14.63 8.72
C GLY A 236 10.28 -13.58 7.72
N MET A 237 11.07 -13.27 6.70
CA MET A 237 10.68 -12.28 5.68
C MET A 237 9.72 -12.90 4.66
N SER A 238 8.66 -12.17 4.32
CA SER A 238 7.71 -12.60 3.29
C SER A 238 8.29 -12.36 1.89
N ALA A 239 7.99 -13.27 0.96
CA ALA A 239 8.22 -13.07 -0.47
C ALA A 239 7.07 -12.22 -1.04
N ASN A 240 7.21 -10.91 -0.98
CA ASN A 240 6.26 -9.94 -1.53
C ASN A 240 6.84 -9.22 -2.76
N LEU A 241 6.04 -8.35 -3.39
CA LEU A 241 6.42 -7.59 -4.58
C LEU A 241 7.74 -6.82 -4.39
N MET A 242 7.97 -6.21 -3.23
CA MET A 242 9.16 -5.42 -2.93
C MET A 242 10.39 -6.30 -2.72
N SER A 243 10.27 -7.37 -1.94
CA SER A 243 11.40 -8.28 -1.68
C SER A 243 11.79 -9.09 -2.93
N LEU A 244 10.80 -9.53 -3.73
CA LEU A 244 11.06 -10.23 -5.00
C LEU A 244 11.57 -9.25 -6.06
N GLY A 245 11.06 -8.02 -6.07
CA GLY A 245 11.62 -6.93 -6.87
C GLY A 245 13.10 -6.73 -6.56
N GLY A 246 13.50 -6.76 -5.28
CA GLY A 246 14.92 -6.74 -4.88
C GLY A 246 15.74 -7.88 -5.48
N LEU A 247 15.27 -9.13 -5.43
CA LEU A 247 15.96 -10.26 -6.08
C LEU A 247 16.07 -10.08 -7.59
N ALA A 248 15.03 -9.52 -8.22
CA ALA A 248 15.02 -9.27 -9.64
C ALA A 248 15.96 -8.15 -10.06
N VAL A 249 16.10 -7.11 -9.24
CA VAL A 249 17.13 -6.09 -9.43
C VAL A 249 18.53 -6.70 -9.26
N ALA A 250 18.69 -7.58 -8.27
CA ALA A 250 19.96 -8.23 -8.02
C ALA A 250 20.40 -9.15 -9.16
N ILE A 251 19.50 -9.78 -9.92
CA ILE A 251 19.85 -10.86 -10.87
C ILE A 251 20.96 -10.48 -11.87
N GLY A 252 20.97 -9.25 -12.36
CA GLY A 252 22.02 -8.73 -13.23
C GLY A 252 23.38 -8.66 -12.53
N MET A 253 23.39 -8.19 -11.29
CA MET A 253 24.59 -8.03 -10.45
C MET A 253 25.08 -9.35 -9.84
N LEU A 254 24.20 -10.34 -9.62
CA LEU A 254 24.56 -11.65 -9.05
C LEU A 254 25.57 -12.40 -9.92
N VAL A 255 25.52 -12.14 -11.23
CA VAL A 255 26.33 -12.83 -12.24
C VAL A 255 27.72 -12.24 -12.36
N ASP A 256 27.91 -10.97 -12.00
CA ASP A 256 29.15 -10.22 -12.24
C ASP A 256 30.38 -10.90 -11.62
N GLY A 257 30.30 -11.26 -10.34
CA GLY A 257 31.40 -11.93 -9.64
C GLY A 257 31.77 -13.27 -10.26
N SER A 258 30.77 -14.07 -10.62
CA SER A 258 30.93 -15.37 -11.28
C SER A 258 31.51 -15.22 -12.69
N VAL A 259 31.09 -14.21 -13.46
CA VAL A 259 31.62 -13.92 -14.80
C VAL A 259 33.09 -13.54 -14.73
N VAL A 260 33.44 -12.61 -13.83
CA VAL A 260 34.84 -12.18 -13.65
C VAL A 260 35.71 -13.37 -13.22
N MET A 261 35.21 -14.22 -12.33
CA MET A 261 35.90 -15.43 -11.88
C MET A 261 36.11 -16.43 -13.03
N VAL A 262 35.06 -16.79 -13.75
CA VAL A 262 35.13 -17.76 -14.85
C VAL A 262 35.98 -17.23 -16.01
N GLU A 263 35.85 -15.96 -16.37
CA GLU A 263 36.66 -15.36 -17.44
C GLU A 263 38.15 -15.37 -17.09
N ASN A 264 38.51 -15.05 -15.83
CA ASN A 264 39.93 -15.08 -15.44
C ASN A 264 40.49 -16.49 -15.41
N ILE A 265 39.72 -17.47 -14.90
CA ILE A 265 40.07 -18.89 -14.94
C ILE A 265 40.22 -19.35 -16.40
N PHE A 266 39.29 -18.98 -17.28
CA PHE A 266 39.30 -19.36 -18.69
C PHE A 266 40.55 -18.84 -19.40
N LYS A 267 40.91 -17.56 -19.17
CA LYS A 267 42.11 -16.92 -19.72
C LYS A 267 43.41 -17.56 -19.24
N HIS A 268 43.48 -17.99 -17.98
CA HIS A 268 44.65 -18.70 -17.45
C HIS A 268 44.76 -20.13 -17.98
N LEU A 269 43.63 -20.79 -18.23
CA LEU A 269 43.61 -22.15 -18.80
C LEU A 269 43.87 -22.18 -20.32
N SER A 270 43.59 -21.09 -21.05
CA SER A 270 43.87 -20.99 -22.49
C SER A 270 45.34 -20.66 -22.80
N ARG A 271 46.07 -20.02 -21.87
CA ARG A 271 47.51 -19.77 -22.00
C ARG A 271 48.34 -21.03 -21.74
N LYS A 272 49.05 -21.53 -22.76
CA LYS A 272 50.02 -22.62 -22.63
C LYS A 272 51.31 -22.13 -21.97
N GLU A 273 51.35 -22.07 -20.65
CA GLU A 273 52.61 -21.89 -19.93
C GLU A 273 53.32 -23.24 -19.75
N GLY A 274 54.53 -23.34 -20.30
CA GLY A 274 55.24 -24.58 -20.58
C GLY A 274 55.95 -25.28 -19.42
N SER A 275 55.36 -25.39 -18.22
CA SER A 275 56.02 -26.15 -17.13
C SER A 275 55.12 -26.93 -16.14
N HIS A 276 53.78 -26.90 -16.27
CA HIS A 276 52.87 -27.51 -15.29
C HIS A 276 51.93 -28.59 -15.85
N ASP A 277 52.34 -29.28 -16.91
CA ASP A 277 51.51 -30.26 -17.62
C ASP A 277 51.59 -31.69 -17.04
N THR A 278 51.61 -31.81 -15.70
CA THR A 278 51.47 -33.10 -14.99
C THR A 278 50.11 -33.18 -14.27
N LYS A 279 49.56 -34.40 -14.15
CA LYS A 279 48.26 -34.70 -13.52
C LYS A 279 48.14 -33.99 -12.15
N GLY A 280 47.40 -32.88 -12.10
CA GLY A 280 47.22 -32.02 -10.93
C GLY A 280 47.38 -30.51 -11.20
N GLY A 281 48.06 -30.11 -12.28
CA GLY A 281 48.37 -28.70 -12.58
C GLY A 281 47.17 -27.80 -12.90
N ILE A 282 46.08 -28.35 -13.45
CA ILE A 282 44.87 -27.58 -13.81
C ILE A 282 44.17 -27.04 -12.55
N ALA A 283 44.10 -27.83 -11.48
CA ALA A 283 43.50 -27.37 -10.22
C ALA A 283 44.31 -26.25 -9.56
N LEU A 284 45.63 -26.31 -9.67
CA LEU A 284 46.53 -25.25 -9.18
C LEU A 284 46.34 -23.96 -9.99
N ARG A 285 46.30 -24.04 -11.33
CA ARG A 285 46.03 -22.88 -12.20
C ARG A 285 44.66 -22.25 -11.96
N VAL A 286 43.63 -23.06 -11.72
CA VAL A 286 42.30 -22.56 -11.35
C VAL A 286 42.36 -21.81 -10.02
N LYS A 287 43.12 -22.33 -9.04
CA LYS A 287 43.31 -21.66 -7.75
C LYS A 287 44.04 -20.33 -7.91
N ASP A 288 45.15 -20.29 -8.65
CA ASP A 288 45.95 -19.07 -8.83
C ASP A 288 45.13 -18.00 -9.59
N ALA A 289 44.44 -18.38 -10.66
CA ALA A 289 43.53 -17.50 -11.40
C ALA A 289 42.37 -16.99 -10.54
N ALA A 290 41.83 -17.82 -9.64
CA ALA A 290 40.78 -17.41 -8.71
C ALA A 290 41.30 -16.44 -7.64
N GLN A 291 42.50 -16.68 -7.10
CA GLN A 291 43.12 -15.83 -6.08
C GLN A 291 43.40 -14.40 -6.58
N GLU A 292 43.76 -14.25 -7.86
CA GLU A 292 44.01 -12.95 -8.48
C GLU A 292 42.76 -12.04 -8.47
N VAL A 293 41.58 -12.61 -8.74
CA VAL A 293 40.32 -11.85 -8.84
C VAL A 293 39.44 -11.91 -7.59
N ALA A 294 39.74 -12.79 -6.63
CA ALA A 294 38.94 -12.94 -5.41
C ALA A 294 38.84 -11.64 -4.60
N ARG A 295 39.96 -10.92 -4.41
CA ARG A 295 39.99 -9.65 -3.67
C ARG A 295 39.16 -8.58 -4.40
N PRO A 296 39.38 -8.28 -5.70
CA PRO A 296 38.54 -7.34 -6.44
C PRO A 296 37.05 -7.68 -6.41
N VAL A 297 36.67 -8.96 -6.57
CA VAL A 297 35.26 -9.40 -6.56
C VAL A 297 34.61 -9.22 -5.18
N PHE A 298 35.33 -9.51 -4.09
CA PHE A 298 34.83 -9.29 -2.74
C PHE A 298 34.62 -7.79 -2.43
N PHE A 299 35.59 -6.94 -2.80
CA PHE A 299 35.48 -5.49 -2.63
C PHE A 299 34.35 -4.90 -3.48
N ALA A 300 34.21 -5.35 -4.73
CA ALA A 300 33.13 -5.00 -5.63
C ALA A 300 31.75 -5.22 -5.00
N ALA A 301 31.51 -6.42 -4.48
CA ALA A 301 30.25 -6.74 -3.85
C ALA A 301 30.04 -6.01 -2.52
N SER A 302 31.12 -5.78 -1.75
CA SER A 302 31.06 -4.99 -0.51
C SER A 302 30.63 -3.55 -0.77
N ILE A 303 31.07 -2.95 -1.89
CA ILE A 303 30.60 -1.63 -2.33
C ILE A 303 29.08 -1.65 -2.56
N ILE A 304 28.57 -2.68 -3.26
CA ILE A 304 27.12 -2.83 -3.49
C ILE A 304 26.39 -2.95 -2.14
N LEU A 305 26.85 -3.78 -1.21
CA LEU A 305 26.23 -3.93 0.12
C LEU A 305 26.18 -2.60 0.89
N VAL A 306 27.28 -1.86 0.90
CA VAL A 306 27.38 -0.58 1.62
C VAL A 306 26.55 0.51 0.98
N VAL A 307 26.37 0.48 -0.34
CA VAL A 307 25.49 1.39 -1.09
C VAL A 307 24.03 1.22 -0.67
N PHE A 308 23.61 0.02 -0.26
CA PHE A 308 22.25 -0.22 0.23
C PHE A 308 22.05 0.08 1.72
N LEU A 309 23.14 0.21 2.50
CA LEU A 309 23.05 0.46 3.95
C LEU A 309 22.30 1.76 4.31
N PRO A 310 22.44 2.87 3.56
CA PRO A 310 21.68 4.09 3.82
C PRO A 310 20.15 3.94 3.69
N LEU A 311 19.63 2.92 2.99
CA LEU A 311 18.18 2.71 2.87
C LEU A 311 17.52 2.31 4.19
N PHE A 312 18.27 1.76 5.15
CA PHE A 312 17.76 1.47 6.50
C PHE A 312 17.47 2.72 7.32
N ALA A 313 17.87 3.89 6.80
CA ALA A 313 17.64 5.16 7.45
C ALA A 313 16.27 5.77 7.10
N PHE A 314 15.50 5.14 6.20
CA PHE A 314 14.11 5.47 5.95
C PHE A 314 13.22 5.19 7.17
N GLU A 315 12.14 5.96 7.30
CA GLU A 315 11.18 5.83 8.40
C GLU A 315 9.78 5.53 7.82
N GLY A 316 8.75 5.42 8.66
CA GLY A 316 7.36 5.38 8.21
C GLY A 316 7.00 4.33 7.13
N VAL A 317 6.39 4.82 6.04
CA VAL A 317 5.83 4.00 4.95
C VAL A 317 6.93 3.56 3.99
N GLU A 318 7.82 4.48 3.65
CA GLU A 318 8.97 4.25 2.78
C GLU A 318 9.88 3.15 3.35
N ALA A 319 10.09 3.10 4.67
CA ALA A 319 10.83 2.01 5.31
C ALA A 319 10.15 0.66 5.11
N LYS A 320 8.83 0.58 5.35
CA LYS A 320 8.06 -0.66 5.19
C LYS A 320 8.07 -1.18 3.75
N MET A 321 8.19 -0.30 2.77
CA MET A 321 8.24 -0.64 1.35
C MET A 321 9.65 -1.04 0.90
N PHE A 322 10.68 -0.25 1.20
CA PHE A 322 11.99 -0.40 0.57
C PHE A 322 13.05 -1.11 1.43
N VAL A 323 12.91 -1.17 2.75
CA VAL A 323 13.86 -1.93 3.59
C VAL A 323 13.83 -3.44 3.25
N PRO A 324 12.67 -4.09 3.06
CA PRO A 324 12.63 -5.49 2.63
C PRO A 324 13.33 -5.73 1.29
N MET A 325 13.24 -4.76 0.37
CA MET A 325 13.93 -4.80 -0.92
C MET A 325 15.46 -4.72 -0.73
N ALA A 326 15.93 -3.80 0.11
CA ALA A 326 17.36 -3.65 0.42
C ALA A 326 17.94 -4.90 1.08
N ILE A 327 17.25 -5.48 2.08
CA ILE A 327 17.69 -6.73 2.74
C ILE A 327 17.76 -7.86 1.72
N SER A 328 16.74 -7.99 0.86
CA SER A 328 16.70 -9.01 -0.18
C SER A 328 17.92 -8.92 -1.13
N ILE A 329 18.24 -7.72 -1.60
CA ILE A 329 19.43 -7.47 -2.43
C ILE A 329 20.71 -7.81 -1.65
N MET A 330 20.83 -7.37 -0.40
CA MET A 330 22.03 -7.64 0.41
C MET A 330 22.25 -9.13 0.66
N LEU A 331 21.20 -9.88 0.95
CA LEU A 331 21.27 -11.34 1.11
C LEU A 331 21.64 -12.02 -0.21
N ALA A 332 21.04 -11.60 -1.32
CA ALA A 332 21.34 -12.13 -2.64
C ALA A 332 22.78 -11.86 -3.05
N MET A 333 23.27 -10.63 -2.87
CA MET A 333 24.66 -10.26 -3.17
C MET A 333 25.66 -11.00 -2.28
N THR A 334 25.35 -11.17 -0.99
CA THR A 334 26.18 -11.97 -0.09
C THR A 334 26.25 -13.43 -0.55
N ALA A 335 25.10 -14.00 -0.92
CA ALA A 335 25.04 -15.36 -1.46
C ALA A 335 25.82 -15.48 -2.78
N ALA A 336 25.70 -14.51 -3.70
CA ALA A 336 26.44 -14.50 -4.96
C ALA A 336 27.95 -14.44 -4.76
N VAL A 337 28.44 -13.65 -3.81
CA VAL A 337 29.88 -13.61 -3.47
C VAL A 337 30.35 -14.97 -2.95
N LEU A 338 29.59 -15.57 -2.03
CA LEU A 338 29.94 -16.90 -1.50
C LEU A 338 29.99 -17.95 -2.61
N VAL A 339 29.02 -17.93 -3.52
CA VAL A 339 28.97 -18.83 -4.67
C VAL A 339 30.13 -18.56 -5.64
N ALA A 340 30.41 -17.30 -5.97
CA ALA A 340 31.46 -16.91 -6.90
C ALA A 340 32.87 -17.24 -6.37
N LEU A 341 33.12 -17.11 -5.06
CA LEU A 341 34.44 -17.36 -4.47
C LEU A 341 34.67 -18.83 -4.10
N ILE A 342 33.62 -19.57 -3.71
CA ILE A 342 33.76 -20.94 -3.21
C ILE A 342 33.32 -21.96 -4.26
N VAL A 343 32.10 -21.83 -4.77
CA VAL A 343 31.46 -22.87 -5.60
C VAL A 343 31.95 -22.83 -7.03
N VAL A 344 32.07 -21.64 -7.63
CA VAL A 344 32.48 -21.48 -9.03
C VAL A 344 33.90 -22.02 -9.29
N PRO A 345 34.94 -21.70 -8.50
CA PRO A 345 36.28 -22.25 -8.72
C PRO A 345 36.34 -23.76 -8.50
N ALA A 346 35.61 -24.28 -7.51
CA ALA A 346 35.54 -25.72 -7.24
C ALA A 346 34.94 -26.49 -8.42
N LEU A 347 33.83 -25.99 -8.97
CA LEU A 347 33.18 -26.59 -10.13
C LEU A 347 33.99 -26.39 -11.43
N ALA A 348 34.67 -25.25 -11.59
CA ALA A 348 35.58 -25.01 -12.72
C ALA A 348 36.71 -26.06 -12.76
N GLY A 349 37.30 -26.37 -11.60
CA GLY A 349 38.33 -27.41 -11.46
C GLY A 349 37.84 -28.82 -11.82
N PHE A 350 36.53 -29.10 -11.72
CA PHE A 350 35.94 -30.36 -12.18
C PHE A 350 35.59 -30.33 -13.67
N LEU A 351 34.99 -29.22 -14.15
CA LEU A 351 34.43 -29.11 -15.50
C LEU A 351 35.49 -28.91 -16.59
N PHE A 352 36.62 -28.29 -16.25
CA PHE A 352 37.73 -27.99 -17.18
C PHE A 352 38.94 -28.92 -17.03
N ARG A 353 38.76 -30.12 -16.47
CA ARG A 353 39.83 -31.13 -16.26
C ARG A 353 40.64 -31.52 -17.49
N ASN A 354 40.11 -31.30 -18.70
CA ASN A 354 40.76 -31.66 -19.96
C ASN A 354 41.32 -30.44 -20.72
N GLY A 355 41.47 -29.29 -20.06
CA GLY A 355 41.88 -28.04 -20.69
C GLY A 355 40.74 -27.36 -21.45
N VAL A 356 41.00 -26.13 -21.91
CA VAL A 356 40.03 -25.30 -22.61
C VAL A 356 40.66 -24.68 -23.85
N GLU A 357 40.01 -24.81 -25.00
CA GLU A 357 40.41 -24.12 -26.22
C GLU A 357 39.63 -22.81 -26.36
N GLU A 358 40.36 -21.72 -26.56
CA GLU A 358 39.78 -20.42 -26.84
C GLU A 358 39.32 -20.37 -28.31
N LYS A 359 38.01 -20.34 -28.53
CA LYS A 359 37.45 -20.12 -29.86
C LYS A 359 37.41 -18.60 -30.14
N PRO A 360 37.93 -18.12 -31.27
CA PRO A 360 37.91 -16.70 -31.59
C PRO A 360 36.47 -16.22 -31.77
N ASN A 361 36.04 -15.29 -30.91
CA ASN A 361 34.72 -14.70 -31.01
C ASN A 361 34.73 -13.54 -32.01
N ARG A 362 34.16 -13.78 -33.20
CA ARG A 362 34.10 -12.79 -34.29
C ARG A 362 33.45 -11.48 -33.87
N LEU A 363 32.42 -11.54 -33.00
CA LEU A 363 31.72 -10.36 -32.50
C LEU A 363 32.63 -9.55 -31.57
N VAL A 364 33.30 -10.21 -30.62
CA VAL A 364 34.20 -9.55 -29.67
C VAL A 364 35.42 -8.97 -30.37
N ASN A 365 36.01 -9.69 -31.33
CA ASN A 365 37.17 -9.18 -32.09
C ASN A 365 36.81 -7.95 -32.93
N TRP A 366 35.60 -7.90 -33.49
CA TRP A 366 35.10 -6.73 -34.20
C TRP A 366 34.88 -5.54 -33.25
N LEU A 367 34.24 -5.78 -32.10
CA LEU A 367 34.05 -4.76 -31.06
C LEU A 367 35.38 -4.22 -30.52
N GLU A 368 36.35 -5.10 -30.28
CA GLU A 368 37.69 -4.73 -29.82
C GLU A 368 38.44 -3.91 -30.87
N GLY A 369 38.41 -4.30 -32.15
CA GLY A 369 39.05 -3.55 -33.23
C GLY A 369 38.46 -2.14 -33.38
N HIS A 370 37.14 -2.01 -33.26
CA HIS A 370 36.48 -0.71 -33.27
C HIS A 370 36.83 0.11 -32.02
N TYR A 371 36.77 -0.50 -30.83
CA TYR A 371 37.11 0.16 -29.57
C TYR A 371 38.55 0.64 -29.52
N ARG A 372 39.53 -0.16 -29.97
CA ARG A 372 40.94 0.24 -30.09
C ARG A 372 41.09 1.53 -30.92
N THR A 373 40.35 1.63 -32.02
CA THR A 373 40.37 2.81 -32.89
C THR A 373 39.74 4.03 -32.21
N VAL A 374 38.58 3.86 -31.58
CA VAL A 374 37.85 4.92 -30.88
C VAL A 374 38.64 5.41 -29.65
N LEU A 375 39.15 4.50 -28.83
CA LEU A 375 39.97 4.80 -27.66
C LEU A 375 41.25 5.55 -28.05
N GLY A 376 41.93 5.13 -29.13
CA GLY A 376 43.14 5.81 -29.61
C GLY A 376 42.87 7.26 -30.04
N LYS A 377 41.71 7.53 -30.66
CA LYS A 377 41.26 8.90 -30.97
C LYS A 377 40.86 9.67 -29.70
N ALA A 378 40.14 9.02 -28.78
CA ALA A 378 39.66 9.61 -27.53
C ALA A 378 40.82 10.07 -26.63
N MET A 379 41.87 9.24 -26.49
CA MET A 379 43.05 9.58 -25.69
C MET A 379 43.82 10.79 -26.26
N LYS A 380 43.90 10.93 -27.59
CA LYS A 380 44.50 12.10 -28.26
C LYS A 380 43.64 13.36 -28.14
N ALA A 381 42.31 13.20 -28.13
CA ALA A 381 41.33 14.29 -28.05
C ALA A 381 40.72 14.44 -26.64
N ARG A 382 41.52 14.21 -25.58
CA ARG A 382 41.05 14.20 -24.19
C ARG A 382 40.16 15.38 -23.79
N LYS A 383 40.53 16.60 -24.21
CA LYS A 383 39.75 17.82 -23.90
C LYS A 383 38.34 17.76 -24.48
N VAL A 384 38.19 17.18 -25.67
CA VAL A 384 36.88 16.99 -26.33
C VAL A 384 36.06 15.96 -25.57
N VAL A 385 36.64 14.79 -25.24
CA VAL A 385 35.95 13.72 -24.51
C VAL A 385 35.42 14.20 -23.15
N VAL A 386 36.27 14.88 -22.38
CA VAL A 386 35.87 15.44 -21.08
C VAL A 386 34.86 16.57 -21.27
N GLY A 387 35.05 17.45 -22.25
CA GLY A 387 34.12 18.53 -22.58
C GLY A 387 32.73 18.00 -22.96
N THR A 388 32.65 16.94 -23.75
CA THR A 388 31.39 16.27 -24.09
C THR A 388 30.74 15.64 -22.87
N ALA A 389 31.50 14.96 -22.00
CA ALA A 389 30.96 14.37 -20.78
C ALA A 389 30.40 15.45 -19.82
N VAL A 390 31.12 16.56 -19.64
CA VAL A 390 30.65 17.70 -18.85
C VAL A 390 29.43 18.37 -19.50
N GLY A 391 29.41 18.51 -20.82
CA GLY A 391 28.27 19.05 -21.56
C GLY A 391 27.01 18.19 -21.43
N LEU A 392 27.15 16.86 -21.52
CA LEU A 392 26.05 15.92 -21.31
C LEU A 392 25.57 15.93 -19.85
N PHE A 393 26.48 16.08 -18.88
CA PHE A 393 26.12 16.24 -17.48
C PHE A 393 25.36 17.54 -17.23
N ALA A 394 25.82 18.66 -17.79
CA ALA A 394 25.10 19.93 -17.73
C ALA A 394 23.72 19.85 -18.39
N LEU A 395 23.60 19.15 -19.52
CA LEU A 395 22.31 18.89 -20.18
C LEU A 395 21.38 18.07 -19.28
N ALA A 396 21.87 16.99 -18.66
CA ALA A 396 21.08 16.19 -17.74
C ALA A 396 20.61 17.00 -16.52
N LEU A 397 21.49 17.82 -15.93
CA LEU A 397 21.10 18.74 -14.86
C LEU A 397 20.06 19.77 -15.33
N ALA A 398 20.21 20.31 -16.53
CA ALA A 398 19.23 21.23 -17.12
C ALA A 398 17.88 20.56 -17.40
N THR A 399 17.83 19.24 -17.63
CA THR A 399 16.56 18.49 -17.76
C THR A 399 15.89 18.17 -16.43
N THR A 400 16.61 18.24 -15.30
CA THR A 400 16.10 17.84 -13.97
C THR A 400 14.86 18.65 -13.54
N PRO A 401 14.78 19.98 -13.71
CA PRO A 401 13.59 20.76 -13.36
C PRO A 401 12.33 20.41 -14.15
N PHE A 402 12.47 19.70 -15.29
CA PHE A 402 11.33 19.27 -16.11
C PHE A 402 10.82 17.87 -15.74
N ILE A 403 11.49 17.18 -14.81
CA ILE A 403 11.07 15.87 -14.31
C ILE A 403 10.23 16.11 -13.06
N GLY A 404 8.95 15.75 -13.12
CA GLY A 404 8.04 15.85 -11.98
C GLY A 404 8.45 14.96 -10.80
N THR A 405 7.86 15.19 -9.64
CA THR A 405 8.14 14.42 -8.42
C THR A 405 6.89 13.79 -7.83
N GLU A 406 7.01 12.56 -7.34
CA GLU A 406 5.94 11.83 -6.64
C GLU A 406 6.51 10.96 -5.52
N PHE A 407 5.68 10.44 -4.62
CA PHE A 407 6.13 9.51 -3.57
C PHE A 407 6.45 8.13 -4.17
N VAL A 408 5.41 7.43 -4.62
CA VAL A 408 5.46 6.12 -5.27
C VAL A 408 4.35 6.09 -6.33
N PRO A 409 4.59 5.49 -7.51
CA PRO A 409 3.55 5.28 -8.51
C PRO A 409 2.35 4.53 -7.93
N VAL A 410 1.15 4.90 -8.38
CA VAL A 410 -0.08 4.21 -7.97
C VAL A 410 -0.08 2.79 -8.53
N LEU A 411 -0.24 1.80 -7.65
CA LEU A 411 -0.32 0.38 -8.01
C LEU A 411 -1.66 0.08 -8.69
N GLU A 412 -1.68 -0.67 -9.79
CA GLU A 412 -2.91 -1.16 -10.40
C GLU A 412 -3.47 -2.36 -9.62
N GLU A 413 -4.65 -2.21 -9.02
CA GLU A 413 -5.29 -3.26 -8.22
C GLU A 413 -6.25 -4.16 -9.05
N GLY A 414 -6.70 -3.67 -10.21
CA GLY A 414 -7.73 -4.34 -11.02
C GLY A 414 -9.14 -4.22 -10.45
N THR A 415 -9.35 -3.42 -9.40
CA THR A 415 -10.66 -3.07 -8.85
C THR A 415 -10.68 -1.57 -8.57
N LEU A 416 -11.77 -0.90 -8.93
CA LEU A 416 -11.97 0.52 -8.66
C LEU A 416 -12.81 0.70 -7.40
N ALA A 417 -12.52 1.75 -6.64
CA ALA A 417 -13.37 2.24 -5.57
C ALA A 417 -13.87 3.64 -5.93
N LEU A 418 -15.17 3.86 -5.86
CA LEU A 418 -15.80 5.15 -6.06
C LEU A 418 -16.49 5.56 -4.77
N ARG A 419 -16.04 6.66 -4.16
CA ARG A 419 -16.73 7.26 -3.03
C ARG A 419 -17.69 8.34 -3.53
N VAL A 420 -18.97 8.19 -3.21
CA VAL A 420 -20.05 9.11 -3.56
C VAL A 420 -20.54 9.78 -2.28
N THR A 421 -20.37 11.09 -2.17
CA THR A 421 -20.84 11.88 -1.02
C THR A 421 -22.14 12.60 -1.40
N LEU A 422 -23.21 12.35 -0.65
CA LEU A 422 -24.51 13.01 -0.78
C LEU A 422 -24.58 14.24 0.15
N ALA A 423 -25.74 14.89 0.22
CA ALA A 423 -25.99 15.92 1.22
C ALA A 423 -25.91 15.33 2.64
N PRO A 424 -25.38 16.06 3.65
CA PRO A 424 -25.24 15.55 5.02
C PRO A 424 -26.55 15.09 5.65
N SER A 425 -27.68 15.68 5.25
CA SER A 425 -29.02 15.37 5.76
C SER A 425 -29.71 14.20 5.04
N SER A 426 -29.05 13.55 4.08
CA SER A 426 -29.60 12.40 3.35
C SER A 426 -29.83 11.21 4.29
N SER A 427 -30.99 10.55 4.14
CA SER A 427 -31.31 9.33 4.89
C SER A 427 -30.62 8.09 4.28
N LEU A 428 -30.56 7.02 5.07
CA LEU A 428 -30.08 5.71 4.61
C LEU A 428 -30.85 5.22 3.37
N ASP A 429 -32.17 5.36 3.36
CA ASP A 429 -33.02 4.92 2.25
C ASP A 429 -32.71 5.70 0.97
N THR A 430 -32.54 7.03 1.07
CA THR A 430 -32.14 7.86 -0.08
C THR A 430 -30.75 7.45 -0.60
N ALA A 431 -29.80 7.19 0.29
CA ALA A 431 -28.47 6.76 -0.11
C ALA A 431 -28.47 5.37 -0.78
N LEU A 432 -29.34 4.45 -0.34
CA LEU A 432 -29.54 3.14 -1.00
C LEU A 432 -30.14 3.28 -2.40
N GLU A 433 -31.18 4.10 -2.55
CA GLU A 433 -31.78 4.38 -3.86
C GLU A 433 -30.76 4.98 -4.84
N VAL A 434 -29.92 5.90 -4.35
CA VAL A 434 -28.82 6.48 -5.13
C VAL A 434 -27.80 5.40 -5.49
N GLY A 435 -27.37 4.57 -4.52
CA GLY A 435 -26.45 3.46 -4.76
C GLY A 435 -26.91 2.53 -5.87
N GLU A 436 -28.15 2.02 -5.79
CA GLU A 436 -28.71 1.13 -6.82
C GLU A 436 -28.80 1.79 -8.20
N LYS A 437 -29.07 3.10 -8.26
CA LYS A 437 -29.14 3.85 -9.51
C LYS A 437 -27.75 3.97 -10.15
N LEU A 438 -26.74 4.32 -9.36
CA LEU A 438 -25.36 4.44 -9.84
C LEU A 438 -24.78 3.09 -10.25
N GLU A 439 -25.07 2.02 -9.49
CA GLU A 439 -24.71 0.65 -9.86
C GLU A 439 -25.21 0.30 -11.27
N LYS A 440 -26.50 0.54 -11.55
CA LYS A 440 -27.08 0.25 -12.87
C LYS A 440 -26.38 1.03 -13.99
N GLU A 441 -26.02 2.29 -13.74
CA GLU A 441 -25.31 3.11 -14.72
C GLU A 441 -23.86 2.65 -14.94
N ILE A 442 -23.15 2.26 -13.88
CA ILE A 442 -21.79 1.71 -13.94
C ILE A 442 -21.80 0.35 -14.66
N MET A 443 -22.81 -0.49 -14.42
CA MET A 443 -22.92 -1.83 -15.03
C MET A 443 -23.24 -1.79 -16.54
N THR A 444 -23.51 -0.63 -17.12
CA THR A 444 -23.61 -0.50 -18.59
C THR A 444 -22.25 -0.61 -19.30
N PHE A 445 -21.14 -0.41 -18.60
CA PHE A 445 -19.81 -0.56 -19.16
C PHE A 445 -19.45 -2.06 -19.25
N PRO A 446 -19.07 -2.58 -20.42
CA PRO A 446 -18.80 -4.01 -20.62
C PRO A 446 -17.60 -4.52 -19.81
N GLU A 447 -16.70 -3.62 -19.39
CA GLU A 447 -15.53 -3.89 -18.55
C GLU A 447 -15.89 -4.26 -17.12
N VAL A 448 -17.05 -3.79 -16.62
CA VAL A 448 -17.44 -3.95 -15.22
C VAL A 448 -18.08 -5.32 -15.00
N THR A 449 -17.58 -6.08 -14.03
CA THR A 449 -18.12 -7.39 -13.63
C THR A 449 -19.18 -7.28 -12.54
N TYR A 450 -18.97 -6.37 -11.58
CA TYR A 450 -19.91 -6.08 -10.51
C TYR A 450 -19.75 -4.64 -10.00
N ALA A 451 -20.80 -4.10 -9.43
CA ALA A 451 -20.82 -2.86 -8.66
C ALA A 451 -21.52 -3.14 -7.32
N LEU A 452 -20.81 -2.93 -6.21
CA LEU A 452 -21.30 -3.14 -4.85
C LEU A 452 -21.29 -1.80 -4.12
N SER A 453 -22.46 -1.26 -3.80
CA SER A 453 -22.56 -0.05 -2.98
C SER A 453 -22.58 -0.38 -1.50
N ARG A 454 -21.69 0.26 -0.74
CA ARG A 454 -21.64 0.23 0.72
C ARG A 454 -22.05 1.58 1.26
N VAL A 455 -23.18 1.63 1.95
CA VAL A 455 -23.70 2.85 2.54
C VAL A 455 -23.39 2.88 4.03
N GLY A 456 -22.98 4.03 4.56
CA GLY A 456 -22.75 4.21 6.00
C GLY A 456 -21.62 3.35 6.54
N ARG A 457 -21.84 2.70 7.69
CA ARG A 457 -20.84 1.87 8.39
C ARG A 457 -21.33 0.46 8.72
N ALA A 458 -20.39 -0.41 9.10
CA ALA A 458 -20.72 -1.73 9.64
C ALA A 458 -21.41 -1.59 11.00
N GLU A 459 -22.32 -2.51 11.34
CA GLU A 459 -23.04 -2.50 12.63
C GLU A 459 -22.07 -2.58 13.82
N ILE A 460 -20.98 -3.34 13.65
CA ILE A 460 -19.89 -3.44 14.61
C ILE A 460 -18.59 -3.11 13.85
N GLY A 461 -17.85 -2.10 14.30
CA GLY A 461 -16.60 -1.68 13.67
C GLY A 461 -16.14 -0.29 14.12
N GLY A 462 -14.87 0.04 13.85
CA GLY A 462 -14.29 1.36 14.18
C GLY A 462 -14.37 2.39 13.07
N ASP A 463 -14.98 2.07 11.92
CA ASP A 463 -15.11 2.97 10.77
C ASP A 463 -16.33 3.91 10.98
N PRO A 464 -16.14 5.22 11.15
CA PRO A 464 -17.21 6.17 11.48
C PRO A 464 -17.89 6.76 10.23
N GLU A 465 -18.01 5.99 9.14
CA GLU A 465 -18.57 6.50 7.89
C GLU A 465 -20.08 6.83 8.03
N PRO A 466 -20.53 8.05 7.65
CA PRO A 466 -21.93 8.46 7.77
C PRO A 466 -22.80 7.87 6.65
N VAL A 467 -24.10 7.79 6.90
CA VAL A 467 -25.08 7.26 5.92
C VAL A 467 -25.19 8.09 4.64
N SER A 468 -24.74 9.33 4.66
CA SER A 468 -24.66 10.20 3.47
C SER A 468 -23.55 9.81 2.50
N ASN A 469 -22.73 8.81 2.82
CA ASN A 469 -21.67 8.32 1.93
C ASN A 469 -21.96 6.93 1.41
N VAL A 470 -21.71 6.75 0.11
CA VAL A 470 -21.84 5.49 -0.61
C VAL A 470 -20.50 5.14 -1.23
N GLU A 471 -19.85 4.08 -0.75
CA GLU A 471 -18.64 3.52 -1.33
C GLU A 471 -19.01 2.40 -2.32
N ILE A 472 -18.81 2.63 -3.62
CA ILE A 472 -19.08 1.66 -4.67
C ILE A 472 -17.79 0.95 -5.06
N TYR A 473 -17.73 -0.36 -4.83
CA TYR A 473 -16.63 -1.21 -5.30
C TYR A 473 -16.99 -1.77 -6.67
N ILE A 474 -16.12 -1.51 -7.65
CA ILE A 474 -16.34 -1.81 -9.06
C ILE A 474 -15.30 -2.84 -9.50
N GLY A 475 -15.76 -4.08 -9.68
CA GLY A 475 -14.94 -5.16 -10.22
C GLY A 475 -14.74 -4.99 -11.72
N LEU A 476 -13.52 -5.20 -12.21
CA LEU A 476 -13.17 -5.02 -13.62
C LEU A 476 -12.65 -6.32 -14.24
N LYS A 477 -12.97 -6.53 -15.51
CA LYS A 477 -12.31 -7.53 -16.36
C LYS A 477 -10.82 -7.22 -16.53
N PRO A 478 -9.99 -8.21 -16.92
CA PRO A 478 -8.61 -7.94 -17.33
C PRO A 478 -8.55 -6.89 -18.43
N VAL A 479 -7.56 -5.99 -18.37
CA VAL A 479 -7.40 -4.85 -19.32
C VAL A 479 -7.36 -5.29 -20.78
N SER A 480 -6.86 -6.50 -21.07
CA SER A 480 -6.82 -7.08 -22.41
C SER A 480 -8.21 -7.35 -23.03
N GLU A 481 -9.27 -7.38 -22.22
CA GLU A 481 -10.65 -7.64 -22.63
C GLU A 481 -11.50 -6.36 -22.68
N TRP A 482 -10.89 -5.18 -22.54
CA TRP A 482 -11.62 -3.91 -22.53
C TRP A 482 -11.98 -3.47 -23.95
N GLU A 483 -13.17 -2.90 -24.11
CA GLU A 483 -13.72 -2.52 -25.42
C GLU A 483 -13.94 -1.00 -25.52
N SER A 484 -14.42 -0.39 -24.43
CA SER A 484 -14.81 1.01 -24.36
C SER A 484 -13.67 1.92 -23.94
N ALA A 485 -12.60 1.42 -23.32
CA ALA A 485 -11.46 2.20 -22.85
C ALA A 485 -10.13 1.44 -23.00
N SER A 486 -9.03 2.17 -23.16
CA SER A 486 -7.68 1.60 -23.32
C SER A 486 -6.96 1.38 -21.99
N ASN A 487 -7.33 2.13 -20.94
CA ASN A 487 -6.68 2.11 -19.64
C ASN A 487 -7.63 2.59 -18.54
N ARG A 488 -7.26 2.33 -17.28
CA ARG A 488 -8.08 2.65 -16.10
C ARG A 488 -8.48 4.11 -16.02
N LEU A 489 -7.58 5.05 -16.32
CA LEU A 489 -7.86 6.49 -16.23
C LEU A 489 -8.94 6.90 -17.24
N GLU A 490 -8.85 6.41 -18.47
CA GLU A 490 -9.86 6.66 -19.51
C GLU A 490 -11.23 6.05 -19.14
N LEU A 491 -11.24 4.86 -18.54
CA LEU A 491 -12.47 4.24 -18.05
C LEU A 491 -13.07 5.03 -16.89
N GLN A 492 -12.24 5.48 -15.95
CA GLN A 492 -12.67 6.34 -14.83
C GLN A 492 -13.28 7.64 -15.34
N GLU A 493 -12.64 8.33 -16.29
CA GLU A 493 -13.17 9.55 -16.89
C GLU A 493 -14.52 9.31 -17.57
N LYS A 494 -14.67 8.20 -18.30
CA LYS A 494 -15.94 7.82 -18.94
C LYS A 494 -17.05 7.52 -17.93
N ILE A 495 -16.72 6.83 -16.83
CA ILE A 495 -17.67 6.59 -15.74
C ILE A 495 -18.03 7.92 -15.09
N GLN A 496 -17.04 8.76 -14.76
CA GLN A 496 -17.23 10.07 -14.15
C GLN A 496 -18.18 10.94 -14.98
N GLN A 497 -17.91 11.13 -16.28
CA GLN A 497 -18.76 11.90 -17.20
C GLN A 497 -20.21 11.38 -17.25
N LYS A 498 -20.39 10.06 -17.04
CA LYS A 498 -21.72 9.45 -16.99
C LYS A 498 -22.45 9.79 -15.69
N LEU A 499 -21.75 9.72 -14.56
CA LEU A 499 -22.30 9.92 -13.22
C LEU A 499 -22.46 11.40 -12.85
N GLU A 500 -21.66 12.31 -13.43
CA GLU A 500 -21.77 13.77 -13.24
C GLU A 500 -23.13 14.36 -13.69
N LYS A 501 -23.96 13.56 -14.38
CA LYS A 501 -25.33 13.93 -14.73
C LYS A 501 -26.28 14.02 -13.52
N HIS A 502 -25.88 13.49 -12.36
CA HIS A 502 -26.64 13.60 -11.12
C HIS A 502 -26.17 14.81 -10.30
N PRO A 503 -26.92 15.92 -10.30
CA PRO A 503 -26.51 17.11 -9.56
C PRO A 503 -26.49 16.86 -8.06
N GLY A 504 -25.49 17.42 -7.37
CA GLY A 504 -25.37 17.35 -5.91
C GLY A 504 -24.61 16.13 -5.37
N LEU A 505 -24.14 15.23 -6.24
CA LEU A 505 -23.23 14.15 -5.85
C LEU A 505 -21.78 14.60 -6.00
N LEU A 506 -20.95 14.34 -4.99
CA LEU A 506 -19.50 14.50 -5.11
C LEU A 506 -18.88 13.11 -5.32
N LEU A 507 -18.09 12.98 -6.38
CA LEU A 507 -17.49 11.73 -6.82
C LEU A 507 -15.98 11.77 -6.56
N ASN A 508 -15.45 10.74 -5.94
CA ASN A 508 -14.00 10.59 -5.73
C ASN A 508 -13.57 9.17 -6.13
N PHE A 509 -12.69 9.06 -7.11
CA PHE A 509 -12.21 7.78 -7.62
C PHE A 509 -10.88 7.39 -6.97
N SER A 510 -10.78 6.11 -6.61
CA SER A 510 -9.56 5.51 -6.06
C SER A 510 -9.58 3.99 -6.32
N GLN A 511 -8.79 3.24 -5.55
CA GLN A 511 -8.75 1.78 -5.53
C GLN A 511 -8.83 1.29 -4.07
N PRO A 512 -9.36 0.09 -3.80
CA PRO A 512 -9.63 -0.35 -2.42
C PRO A 512 -8.43 -0.30 -1.45
N ILE A 513 -7.25 -0.75 -1.87
CA ILE A 513 -6.05 -0.71 -1.01
C ILE A 513 -5.50 0.71 -0.96
N ALA A 514 -5.37 1.40 -2.10
CA ALA A 514 -4.90 2.79 -2.15
C ALA A 514 -5.73 3.70 -1.23
N MET A 515 -7.06 3.65 -1.34
CA MET A 515 -8.00 4.41 -0.52
C MET A 515 -7.83 4.15 0.97
N ARG A 516 -7.66 2.89 1.38
CA ARG A 516 -7.47 2.54 2.81
C ARG A 516 -6.07 2.89 3.31
N VAL A 517 -5.05 2.87 2.46
CA VAL A 517 -3.72 3.38 2.79
C VAL A 517 -3.75 4.89 2.96
N ASP A 518 -4.39 5.62 2.04
CA ASP A 518 -4.53 7.08 2.12
C ASP A 518 -5.28 7.50 3.39
N GLU A 519 -6.36 6.79 3.73
CA GLU A 519 -7.12 6.98 4.98
C GLU A 519 -6.25 6.76 6.22
N LEU A 520 -5.46 5.69 6.23
CA LEU A 520 -4.57 5.37 7.35
C LEU A 520 -3.45 6.41 7.52
N LEU A 521 -2.99 7.02 6.43
CA LEU A 521 -1.87 7.97 6.45
C LEU A 521 -2.31 9.40 6.74
N SER A 522 -3.45 9.82 6.21
CA SER A 522 -3.88 11.22 6.22
C SER A 522 -5.13 11.48 7.05
N GLY A 523 -5.88 10.42 7.39
CA GLY A 523 -7.20 10.50 7.99
C GLY A 523 -8.32 10.79 6.98
N VAL A 524 -8.01 10.90 5.68
CA VAL A 524 -9.00 11.09 4.60
C VAL A 524 -8.71 10.17 3.41
N LYS A 525 -9.74 9.89 2.61
CA LYS A 525 -9.72 8.93 1.49
C LYS A 525 -9.27 9.58 0.18
N ALA A 526 -8.23 10.42 0.22
CA ALA A 526 -7.69 11.15 -0.94
C ALA A 526 -6.17 11.28 -0.85
N GLN A 527 -5.51 11.50 -2.00
CA GLN A 527 -4.04 11.59 -2.05
C GLN A 527 -3.50 12.84 -1.35
N LEU A 528 -4.20 13.98 -1.49
CA LEU A 528 -3.90 15.24 -0.84
C LEU A 528 -4.94 15.58 0.22
N ALA A 529 -4.45 15.98 1.39
CA ALA A 529 -5.27 16.43 2.50
C ALA A 529 -4.85 17.84 2.90
N ILE A 530 -5.50 18.86 2.34
CA ILE A 530 -5.24 20.25 2.68
C ILE A 530 -6.02 20.56 3.96
N LYS A 531 -5.33 20.57 5.09
CA LYS A 531 -5.88 20.73 6.43
C LYS A 531 -5.93 22.21 6.80
N LEU A 532 -7.12 22.75 6.97
CA LEU A 532 -7.33 24.08 7.51
C LEU A 532 -7.68 23.96 9.00
N PHE A 533 -6.84 24.54 9.85
CA PHE A 533 -6.96 24.53 11.31
C PHE A 533 -7.55 25.84 11.83
N GLY A 534 -8.35 25.75 12.89
CA GLY A 534 -8.90 26.95 13.53
C GLY A 534 -9.99 26.65 14.57
N PRO A 535 -10.35 27.62 15.42
CA PRO A 535 -11.31 27.38 16.50
C PRO A 535 -12.79 27.42 16.07
N ASP A 536 -13.15 28.24 15.07
CA ASP A 536 -14.55 28.49 14.68
C ASP A 536 -14.94 27.73 13.40
N LEU A 537 -15.99 26.91 13.48
CA LEU A 537 -16.47 26.10 12.36
C LEU A 537 -17.01 26.94 11.19
N ASN A 538 -17.60 28.10 11.45
CA ASN A 538 -18.14 28.95 10.39
C ASN A 538 -17.02 29.56 9.55
N VAL A 539 -15.96 30.01 10.22
CA VAL A 539 -14.76 30.54 9.54
C VAL A 539 -14.04 29.44 8.77
N LEU A 540 -13.97 28.23 9.35
CA LEU A 540 -13.42 27.06 8.67
C LEU A 540 -14.21 26.69 7.41
N GLN A 541 -15.55 26.77 7.45
CA GLN A 541 -16.39 26.53 6.27
C GLN A 541 -16.13 27.59 5.20
N GLU A 542 -16.20 28.88 5.55
CA GLU A 542 -16.03 29.99 4.60
C GLU A 542 -14.65 29.95 3.93
N LYS A 543 -13.59 29.80 4.73
CA LYS A 543 -12.21 29.74 4.21
C LYS A 543 -11.93 28.41 3.53
N GLY A 544 -12.53 27.32 3.97
CA GLY A 544 -12.44 26.01 3.32
C GLY A 544 -13.05 26.03 1.92
N GLU A 545 -14.20 26.71 1.74
CA GLU A 545 -14.82 26.90 0.42
C GLU A 545 -13.96 27.79 -0.48
N ALA A 546 -13.41 28.88 0.04
CA ALA A 546 -12.49 29.74 -0.71
C ALA A 546 -11.26 28.97 -1.19
N ILE A 547 -10.62 28.19 -0.31
CA ILE A 547 -9.49 27.31 -0.67
C ILE A 547 -9.93 26.29 -1.71
N THR A 548 -11.12 25.70 -1.56
CA THR A 548 -11.65 24.72 -2.52
C THR A 548 -11.79 25.31 -3.93
N GLN A 549 -12.26 26.56 -4.05
CA GLN A 549 -12.37 27.21 -5.36
C GLN A 549 -10.98 27.52 -5.95
N ALA A 550 -10.06 28.07 -5.16
CA ALA A 550 -8.69 28.34 -5.61
C ALA A 550 -8.00 27.06 -6.10
N VAL A 551 -8.16 25.95 -5.37
CA VAL A 551 -7.55 24.65 -5.71
C VAL A 551 -8.18 24.01 -6.95
N LYS A 552 -9.48 24.26 -7.23
CA LYS A 552 -10.14 23.77 -8.46
C LYS A 552 -9.61 24.41 -9.73
N GLU A 553 -9.04 25.61 -9.64
CA GLU A 553 -8.44 26.31 -10.78
C GLU A 553 -7.01 25.82 -11.08
N VAL A 554 -6.41 25.05 -10.16
CA VAL A 554 -5.07 24.50 -10.34
C VAL A 554 -5.12 23.32 -11.31
N ASP A 555 -4.38 23.44 -12.42
CA ASP A 555 -4.24 22.36 -13.40
C ASP A 555 -3.62 21.12 -12.75
N GLY A 556 -4.25 19.96 -12.92
CA GLY A 556 -3.86 18.68 -12.33
C GLY A 556 -4.47 18.35 -10.96
N ALA A 557 -5.16 19.27 -10.30
CA ALA A 557 -5.96 18.98 -9.11
C ALA A 557 -7.35 18.47 -9.52
N THR A 558 -7.67 17.22 -9.19
CA THR A 558 -8.97 16.58 -9.50
C THR A 558 -9.72 16.21 -8.23
N ASP A 559 -11.03 15.99 -8.35
CA ASP A 559 -11.91 15.58 -7.26
C ASP A 559 -11.83 16.48 -6.02
N VAL A 560 -11.60 17.78 -6.23
CA VAL A 560 -11.37 18.76 -5.16
C VAL A 560 -12.67 19.00 -4.39
N GLN A 561 -12.69 18.65 -3.11
CA GLN A 561 -13.89 18.73 -2.28
C GLN A 561 -13.57 19.08 -0.82
N LEU A 562 -14.40 19.96 -0.25
CA LEU A 562 -14.37 20.27 1.18
C LEU A 562 -15.11 19.19 1.97
N GLU A 563 -14.52 18.76 3.09
CA GLU A 563 -15.19 17.96 4.12
C GLU A 563 -16.45 18.68 4.62
N GLN A 564 -17.60 18.01 4.56
CA GLN A 564 -18.86 18.59 4.99
C GLN A 564 -18.86 18.79 6.51
N ILE A 565 -18.86 20.04 6.97
CA ILE A 565 -18.92 20.39 8.40
C ILE A 565 -20.18 21.18 8.80
N ALA A 566 -21.13 21.33 7.89
CA ALA A 566 -22.41 21.98 8.14
C ALA A 566 -23.49 21.37 7.25
N GLY A 567 -24.76 21.63 7.55
CA GLY A 567 -25.89 21.22 6.72
C GLY A 567 -26.58 19.93 7.16
N GLU A 568 -26.15 19.32 8.27
CA GLU A 568 -26.90 18.22 8.87
C GLU A 568 -28.14 18.76 9.58
N ALA A 569 -29.32 18.24 9.25
CA ALA A 569 -30.56 18.64 9.89
C ALA A 569 -30.70 17.90 11.23
N GLN A 570 -30.61 18.63 12.34
CA GLN A 570 -30.71 18.09 13.69
C GLN A 570 -32.00 18.55 14.35
N LEU A 571 -32.73 17.62 14.98
CA LEU A 571 -33.84 17.96 15.86
C LEU A 571 -33.31 18.13 17.29
N VAL A 572 -33.11 19.38 17.71
CA VAL A 572 -32.50 19.69 19.01
C VAL A 572 -33.58 19.99 20.04
N VAL A 573 -33.46 19.34 21.20
CA VAL A 573 -34.28 19.57 22.39
C VAL A 573 -33.46 20.38 23.38
N THR A 574 -33.76 21.68 23.51
CA THR A 574 -33.06 22.61 24.40
C THR A 574 -33.90 22.89 25.64
N PRO A 575 -33.53 22.37 26.83
CA PRO A 575 -34.32 22.58 28.04
C PRO A 575 -34.29 24.03 28.51
N ASP A 576 -35.46 24.59 28.82
CA ASP A 576 -35.56 25.88 29.50
C ASP A 576 -35.46 25.67 31.01
N ARG A 577 -34.32 26.02 31.58
CA ARG A 577 -34.04 25.89 33.01
C ARG A 577 -35.03 26.68 33.88
N ASN A 578 -35.53 27.82 33.42
CA ASN A 578 -36.49 28.61 34.17
C ASN A 578 -37.86 27.92 34.17
N ALA A 579 -38.31 27.42 33.02
CA ALA A 579 -39.55 26.66 32.92
C ALA A 579 -39.49 25.37 33.75
N LEU A 580 -38.40 24.60 33.62
CA LEU A 580 -38.17 23.39 34.43
C LEU A 580 -38.24 23.65 35.93
N SER A 581 -37.63 24.75 36.41
CA SER A 581 -37.63 25.12 37.84
C SER A 581 -39.04 25.37 38.39
N ARG A 582 -39.98 25.86 37.56
CA ARG A 582 -41.37 26.11 37.98
C ARG A 582 -42.14 24.82 38.24
N TYR A 583 -41.80 23.76 37.52
CA TYR A 583 -42.45 22.45 37.63
C TYR A 583 -41.64 21.45 38.47
N GLY A 584 -40.53 21.89 39.07
CA GLY A 584 -39.66 21.01 39.85
C GLY A 584 -39.05 19.88 39.01
N LEU A 585 -38.89 20.08 37.70
CA LEU A 585 -38.29 19.11 36.80
C LEU A 585 -36.77 19.35 36.70
N SER A 586 -36.02 18.26 36.65
CA SER A 586 -34.58 18.30 36.37
C SER A 586 -34.30 18.24 34.87
N VAL A 587 -33.14 18.73 34.45
CA VAL A 587 -32.66 18.56 33.07
C VAL A 587 -32.52 17.07 32.73
N ASP A 588 -32.09 16.27 33.71
CA ASP A 588 -31.90 14.82 33.57
C ASP A 588 -33.18 14.11 33.13
N GLN A 589 -34.33 14.44 33.71
CA GLN A 589 -35.62 13.88 33.30
C GLN A 589 -35.99 14.20 31.85
N VAL A 590 -35.61 15.38 31.33
CA VAL A 590 -35.81 15.72 29.92
C VAL A 590 -34.84 14.93 29.05
N MET A 591 -33.58 14.84 29.47
CA MET A 591 -32.56 14.10 28.73
C MET A 591 -32.86 12.59 28.70
N ASP A 592 -33.42 12.02 29.76
CA ASP A 592 -33.87 10.61 29.82
C ASP A 592 -35.01 10.33 28.86
N LEU A 593 -35.96 11.26 28.72
CA LEU A 593 -37.00 11.15 27.70
C LEU A 593 -36.41 11.16 26.30
N VAL A 594 -35.35 11.94 26.06
CA VAL A 594 -34.66 11.98 24.77
C VAL A 594 -33.83 10.72 24.55
N SER A 595 -32.97 10.32 25.48
CA SER A 595 -32.06 9.18 25.34
C SER A 595 -32.82 7.84 25.35
N ASN A 596 -33.60 7.56 26.39
CA ASN A 596 -34.29 6.28 26.56
C ASN A 596 -35.65 6.27 25.85
N GLY A 597 -36.37 7.40 25.85
CA GLY A 597 -37.68 7.47 25.20
C GLY A 597 -37.58 7.56 23.67
N LEU A 598 -36.88 8.58 23.17
CA LEU A 598 -36.70 8.79 21.73
C LEU A 598 -35.58 7.95 21.16
N GLY A 599 -34.44 7.80 21.82
CA GLY A 599 -33.32 6.96 21.35
C GLY A 599 -33.63 5.47 21.51
N GLY A 600 -34.08 5.08 22.71
CA GLY A 600 -34.32 3.70 23.10
C GLY A 600 -33.14 3.12 23.89
N GLY A 601 -33.42 2.17 24.78
CA GLY A 601 -32.43 1.52 25.64
C GLY A 601 -32.55 0.00 25.63
N SER A 602 -31.42 -0.69 25.82
CA SER A 602 -31.40 -2.15 25.98
C SER A 602 -31.72 -2.53 27.42
N ALA A 603 -32.77 -3.33 27.63
CA ALA A 603 -33.23 -3.81 28.94
C ALA A 603 -32.82 -5.27 29.22
N GLY A 604 -31.82 -5.78 28.51
CA GLY A 604 -31.31 -7.14 28.62
C GLY A 604 -31.27 -7.87 27.28
N GLN A 605 -30.96 -9.17 27.30
CA GLN A 605 -30.81 -9.96 26.08
C GLN A 605 -31.58 -11.28 26.15
N VAL A 606 -32.17 -11.68 25.04
CA VAL A 606 -32.69 -13.03 24.82
C VAL A 606 -31.57 -13.93 24.28
N ILE A 607 -31.44 -15.11 24.90
CA ILE A 607 -30.37 -16.06 24.60
C ILE A 607 -30.96 -17.25 23.83
N LYS A 608 -30.49 -17.48 22.60
CA LYS A 608 -30.85 -18.65 21.79
C LYS A 608 -29.59 -19.38 21.33
N GLY A 609 -29.15 -20.35 22.12
CA GLY A 609 -27.88 -21.03 21.88
C GLY A 609 -26.71 -20.03 21.91
N ASN A 610 -26.06 -19.85 20.76
CA ASN A 610 -24.97 -18.88 20.57
C ASN A 610 -25.47 -17.49 20.15
N GLU A 611 -26.73 -17.36 19.73
CA GLU A 611 -27.34 -16.09 19.33
C GLU A 611 -27.69 -15.25 20.57
N ARG A 612 -27.50 -13.94 20.45
CA ARG A 612 -27.86 -12.93 21.46
C ARG A 612 -28.68 -11.86 20.75
N TYR A 613 -29.84 -11.52 21.31
CA TYR A 613 -30.74 -10.52 20.76
C TYR A 613 -31.14 -9.55 21.86
N ASP A 614 -31.01 -8.25 21.63
CA ASP A 614 -31.36 -7.25 22.62
C ASP A 614 -32.88 -7.15 22.82
N ILE A 615 -33.30 -6.95 24.06
CA ILE A 615 -34.64 -6.51 24.41
C ILE A 615 -34.61 -4.98 24.43
N TYR A 616 -35.08 -4.37 23.34
CA TYR A 616 -34.92 -2.95 23.09
C TYR A 616 -36.21 -2.20 23.44
N VAL A 617 -36.14 -1.31 24.42
CA VAL A 617 -37.30 -0.57 24.94
C VAL A 617 -37.24 0.86 24.40
N ARG A 618 -38.32 1.30 23.75
CA ARG A 618 -38.41 2.63 23.14
C ARG A 618 -39.87 3.08 23.08
N LEU A 619 -40.13 4.38 22.96
CA LEU A 619 -41.49 4.85 22.70
C LEU A 619 -42.01 4.33 21.35
N GLU A 620 -43.32 4.10 21.27
CA GLU A 620 -43.99 3.68 20.03
C GLU A 620 -43.78 4.69 18.89
N GLN A 621 -43.78 4.22 17.64
CA GLN A 621 -43.45 5.05 16.48
C GLN A 621 -44.30 6.32 16.36
N ASN A 622 -45.60 6.25 16.69
CA ASN A 622 -46.51 7.40 16.62
C ASN A 622 -46.13 8.55 17.57
N ALA A 623 -45.46 8.26 18.67
CA ALA A 623 -45.02 9.25 19.65
C ALA A 623 -43.71 9.96 19.22
N ARG A 624 -43.02 9.45 18.20
CA ARG A 624 -41.71 9.93 17.71
C ARG A 624 -41.63 10.09 16.20
N LYS A 625 -42.77 10.13 15.52
CA LYS A 625 -42.86 10.20 14.05
C LYS A 625 -42.41 11.55 13.47
N ASP A 626 -42.60 12.63 14.24
CA ASP A 626 -42.32 14.00 13.81
C ASP A 626 -42.05 14.90 15.04
N ALA A 627 -41.55 16.11 14.77
CA ALA A 627 -41.22 17.09 15.80
C ALA A 627 -42.45 17.51 16.63
N GLU A 628 -43.65 17.50 16.06
CA GLU A 628 -44.87 17.90 16.75
C GLU A 628 -45.32 16.84 17.76
N ALA A 629 -45.21 15.56 17.41
CA ALA A 629 -45.42 14.45 18.34
C ALA A 629 -44.45 14.52 19.52
N ILE A 630 -43.17 14.81 19.25
CA ILE A 630 -42.12 14.96 20.27
C ILE A 630 -42.42 16.14 21.20
N ARG A 631 -42.80 17.31 20.65
CA ARG A 631 -43.21 18.50 21.43
C ARG A 631 -44.36 18.21 22.39
N ASN A 632 -45.27 17.32 22.00
CA ASN A 632 -46.45 16.96 22.78
C ASN A 632 -46.21 15.82 23.78
N LEU A 633 -45.01 15.24 23.84
CA LEU A 633 -44.67 14.27 24.88
C LEU A 633 -44.83 14.88 26.27
N ARG A 634 -45.29 14.08 27.22
CA ARG A 634 -45.61 14.55 28.58
C ARG A 634 -44.62 13.99 29.58
N LEU A 635 -44.23 14.85 30.51
CA LEU A 635 -43.41 14.56 31.69
C LEU A 635 -44.30 14.71 32.93
N LYS A 636 -43.99 13.93 33.97
CA LYS A 636 -44.64 14.07 35.27
C LYS A 636 -43.78 14.95 36.18
N ALA A 637 -44.33 16.07 36.63
CA ALA A 637 -43.71 16.95 37.62
C ALA A 637 -43.74 16.34 39.02
N ALA A 638 -42.89 16.86 39.93
CA ALA A 638 -42.77 16.35 41.29
C ALA A 638 -44.07 16.50 42.12
N ASP A 639 -44.88 17.51 41.81
CA ASP A 639 -46.20 17.76 42.38
C ASP A 639 -47.32 16.89 41.76
N GLY A 640 -46.97 16.04 40.78
CA GLY A 640 -47.89 15.18 40.07
C GLY A 640 -48.54 15.81 38.84
N ALA A 641 -48.23 17.07 38.51
CA ALA A 641 -48.76 17.73 37.32
C ALA A 641 -48.17 17.12 36.02
N TRP A 642 -48.97 17.14 34.95
CA TRP A 642 -48.53 16.73 33.62
C TRP A 642 -48.05 17.94 32.85
N VAL A 643 -46.80 17.90 32.38
CA VAL A 643 -46.16 19.00 31.67
C VAL A 643 -45.75 18.52 30.28
N ARG A 644 -46.08 19.26 29.22
CA ARG A 644 -45.63 18.88 27.87
C ARG A 644 -44.18 19.29 27.67
N LEU A 645 -43.46 18.57 26.83
CA LEU A 645 -42.07 18.87 26.51
C LEU A 645 -41.93 20.29 25.97
N MET A 646 -42.84 20.74 25.11
CA MET A 646 -42.86 22.11 24.59
C MET A 646 -43.05 23.22 25.65
N ASP A 647 -43.58 22.89 26.83
CA ASP A 647 -43.77 23.86 27.91
C ASP A 647 -42.47 24.05 28.74
N VAL A 648 -41.48 23.18 28.57
CA VAL A 648 -40.22 23.15 29.35
C VAL A 648 -38.95 23.01 28.52
N ALA A 649 -39.06 22.81 27.21
CA ALA A 649 -37.94 22.72 26.29
C ALA A 649 -38.35 23.25 24.91
N ASP A 650 -37.42 23.92 24.24
CA ASP A 650 -37.55 24.22 22.81
C ASP A 650 -37.17 23.00 21.99
N VAL A 651 -38.01 22.63 21.03
CA VAL A 651 -37.79 21.50 20.12
C VAL A 651 -37.78 22.04 18.72
N SER A 652 -36.59 22.27 18.17
CA SER A 652 -36.39 22.99 16.92
C SER A 652 -35.48 22.21 15.97
N LEU A 653 -35.76 22.32 14.67
CA LEU A 653 -34.82 21.86 13.64
C LEU A 653 -33.73 22.92 13.47
N VAL A 654 -32.47 22.51 13.62
CA VAL A 654 -31.30 23.35 13.43
C VAL A 654 -30.34 22.68 12.45
N SER A 655 -29.56 23.49 11.73
CA SER A 655 -28.44 23.00 10.94
C SER A 655 -27.23 22.85 11.84
N GLY A 656 -26.69 21.64 11.94
CA GLY A 656 -25.52 21.32 12.75
C GLY A 656 -24.38 20.71 11.93
N PRO A 657 -23.19 20.55 12.55
CA PRO A 657 -22.09 19.81 11.95
C PRO A 657 -22.34 18.29 12.03
N PRO A 658 -22.21 17.54 10.92
CA PRO A 658 -22.32 16.07 10.95
C PRO A 658 -21.15 15.41 11.71
N GLN A 659 -19.97 16.03 11.65
CA GLN A 659 -18.76 15.55 12.30
C GLN A 659 -17.89 16.73 12.73
N ILE A 660 -17.17 16.57 13.84
CA ILE A 660 -16.13 17.51 14.28
C ILE A 660 -14.79 16.79 14.31
N SER A 661 -14.00 16.99 13.24
CA SER A 661 -12.67 16.42 13.08
C SER A 661 -11.62 17.23 13.85
N ARG A 662 -10.66 16.53 14.46
CA ARG A 662 -9.56 17.15 15.21
C ARG A 662 -8.25 16.39 14.98
N ASP A 663 -7.19 17.14 14.73
CA ASP A 663 -5.81 16.64 14.73
C ASP A 663 -5.04 17.41 15.83
N ASP A 664 -4.22 16.73 16.62
CA ASP A 664 -3.44 17.33 17.73
C ASP A 664 -4.24 18.28 18.63
N VAL A 665 -5.47 17.87 18.98
CA VAL A 665 -6.43 18.61 19.84
C VAL A 665 -7.06 19.85 19.17
N GLN A 666 -6.59 20.25 17.99
CA GLN A 666 -7.14 21.37 17.23
C GLN A 666 -8.26 20.93 16.29
N ARG A 667 -9.31 21.74 16.15
CA ARG A 667 -10.33 21.52 15.14
C ARG A 667 -9.75 21.80 13.76
N ARG A 668 -10.15 20.99 12.79
CA ARG A 668 -9.73 21.14 11.40
C ARG A 668 -10.84 20.76 10.43
N VAL A 669 -10.77 21.32 9.24
CA VAL A 669 -11.49 20.84 8.06
C VAL A 669 -10.49 20.45 7.00
N VAL A 670 -10.81 19.43 6.21
CA VAL A 670 -9.94 18.99 5.12
C VAL A 670 -10.57 19.31 3.78
N ILE A 671 -9.79 19.97 2.93
CA ILE A 671 -10.04 20.02 1.50
C ILE A 671 -9.27 18.85 0.89
N GLN A 672 -10.02 17.87 0.39
CA GLN A 672 -9.51 16.68 -0.25
C GLN A 672 -9.24 16.98 -1.72
N ALA A 673 -8.14 16.46 -2.26
CA ALA A 673 -7.86 16.51 -3.68
C ALA A 673 -7.07 15.28 -4.12
N ASN A 674 -7.25 14.89 -5.38
CA ASN A 674 -6.44 13.90 -6.06
C ASN A 674 -5.56 14.60 -7.11
N VAL A 675 -4.45 13.97 -7.51
CA VAL A 675 -3.59 14.49 -8.57
C VAL A 675 -3.67 13.61 -9.80
N ALA A 676 -3.98 14.21 -10.94
CA ALA A 676 -4.06 13.52 -12.22
C ALA A 676 -3.44 14.36 -13.35
N GLY A 677 -2.80 13.69 -14.32
CA GLY A 677 -2.22 14.34 -15.51
C GLY A 677 -0.93 15.17 -15.27
N ARG A 678 -0.58 15.43 -14.00
CA ARG A 678 0.64 16.16 -13.58
C ARG A 678 1.28 15.49 -12.37
N ASP A 679 2.47 15.93 -11.99
CA ASP A 679 3.18 15.41 -10.82
C ASP A 679 2.74 16.07 -9.51
N MET A 680 2.79 15.29 -8.43
CA MET A 680 2.37 15.71 -7.09
C MET A 680 3.12 16.96 -6.59
N GLY A 681 4.43 17.03 -6.82
CA GLY A 681 5.25 18.13 -6.34
C GLY A 681 4.88 19.48 -6.96
N SER A 682 4.73 19.52 -8.29
CA SER A 682 4.34 20.75 -9.00
C SER A 682 2.91 21.18 -8.65
N VAL A 683 1.96 20.24 -8.60
CA VAL A 683 0.56 20.56 -8.26
C VAL A 683 0.46 21.12 -6.85
N VAL A 684 1.17 20.56 -5.87
CA VAL A 684 1.16 21.10 -4.52
C VAL A 684 1.84 22.46 -4.43
N ALA A 685 2.90 22.72 -5.19
CA ALA A 685 3.51 24.05 -5.25
C ALA A 685 2.54 25.10 -5.82
N ASP A 686 1.81 24.74 -6.89
CA ASP A 686 0.78 25.59 -7.49
C ASP A 686 -0.39 25.82 -6.50
N ILE A 687 -0.81 24.78 -5.75
CA ILE A 687 -1.82 24.89 -4.68
C ILE A 687 -1.36 25.82 -3.56
N GLN A 688 -0.13 25.67 -3.07
CA GLN A 688 0.42 26.53 -2.01
C GLN A 688 0.41 27.99 -2.47
N GLN A 689 0.89 28.24 -3.69
CA GLN A 689 0.90 29.57 -4.27
C GLN A 689 -0.51 30.15 -4.41
N ALA A 690 -1.48 29.38 -4.91
CA ALA A 690 -2.87 29.81 -5.06
C ALA A 690 -3.50 30.17 -3.70
N ILE A 691 -3.30 29.34 -2.68
CA ILE A 691 -3.81 29.60 -1.32
C ILE A 691 -3.19 30.87 -0.75
N GLU A 692 -1.87 31.04 -0.86
CA GLU A 692 -1.16 32.23 -0.37
C GLU A 692 -1.57 33.52 -1.09
N SER A 693 -1.90 33.47 -2.39
CA SER A 693 -2.27 34.65 -3.15
C SER A 693 -3.76 35.03 -3.06
N GLU A 694 -4.65 34.05 -2.92
CA GLU A 694 -6.09 34.25 -3.08
C GLU A 694 -6.87 34.20 -1.75
N VAL A 695 -6.31 33.59 -0.71
CA VAL A 695 -7.03 33.35 0.56
C VAL A 695 -6.34 34.04 1.74
N ASP A 696 -6.96 35.10 2.24
CA ASP A 696 -6.52 35.74 3.49
C ASP A 696 -7.03 34.97 4.72
N LEU A 697 -6.11 34.51 5.57
CA LEU A 697 -6.40 33.72 6.77
C LEU A 697 -6.38 34.58 8.04
N PRO A 698 -7.43 34.54 8.89
CA PRO A 698 -7.43 35.25 10.16
C PRO A 698 -6.38 34.74 11.14
N ALA A 699 -6.04 35.55 12.16
CA ALA A 699 -5.14 35.13 13.22
C ALA A 699 -5.66 33.88 13.96
N GLY A 700 -4.77 32.90 14.17
CA GLY A 700 -5.10 31.63 14.82
C GLY A 700 -5.61 30.55 13.85
N TYR A 701 -5.60 30.81 12.54
CA TYR A 701 -5.84 29.83 11.49
C TYR A 701 -4.54 29.50 10.77
N SER A 702 -4.41 28.25 10.33
CA SER A 702 -3.26 27.80 9.56
C SER A 702 -3.68 26.73 8.57
N VAL A 703 -2.99 26.66 7.45
CA VAL A 703 -3.16 25.61 6.45
C VAL A 703 -1.92 24.74 6.44
N ASP A 704 -2.13 23.44 6.39
CA ASP A 704 -1.07 22.46 6.17
C ASP A 704 -1.51 21.49 5.07
N ILE A 705 -0.57 20.98 4.27
CA ILE A 705 -0.86 20.05 3.18
C ILE A 705 -0.27 18.70 3.52
N GLY A 706 -1.14 17.80 3.99
CA GLY A 706 -0.81 16.43 4.33
C GLY A 706 -1.13 15.42 3.22
N GLY A 707 -1.08 14.14 3.57
CA GLY A 707 -1.37 13.04 2.67
C GLY A 707 -0.12 12.39 2.08
N GLN A 708 -0.18 11.95 0.83
CA GLN A 708 0.98 11.37 0.15
C GLN A 708 2.13 12.38 -0.02
N TYR A 709 1.81 13.68 -0.12
CA TYR A 709 2.81 14.73 -0.22
C TYR A 709 3.69 14.87 1.03
N GLU A 710 3.13 14.70 2.23
CA GLU A 710 3.92 14.70 3.48
C GLU A 710 4.95 13.55 3.47
N ASN A 711 4.52 12.36 3.04
CA ASN A 711 5.40 11.21 2.88
C ASN A 711 6.47 11.45 1.80
N GLN A 712 6.10 12.09 0.70
CA GLN A 712 7.03 12.51 -0.35
C GLN A 712 8.09 13.47 0.20
N GLN A 713 7.69 14.52 0.93
CA GLN A 713 8.63 15.48 1.51
C GLN A 713 9.59 14.79 2.50
N ARG A 714 9.08 13.95 3.42
CA ARG A 714 9.91 13.19 4.35
C ARG A 714 10.93 12.32 3.61
N ALA A 715 10.47 11.57 2.61
CA ALA A 715 11.33 10.71 1.82
C ALA A 715 12.39 11.51 1.04
N GLN A 716 12.03 12.64 0.43
CA GLN A 716 12.96 13.51 -0.28
C GLN A 716 14.03 14.12 0.64
N GLN A 717 13.63 14.63 1.82
CA GLN A 717 14.57 15.13 2.82
C GLN A 717 15.54 14.03 3.27
N ARG A 718 15.04 12.81 3.47
CA ARG A 718 15.89 11.66 3.80
C ARG A 718 16.83 11.32 2.64
N LEU A 719 16.34 11.29 1.40
CA LEU A 719 17.14 11.03 0.21
C LEU A 719 18.26 12.06 0.03
N ALA A 720 18.00 13.34 0.30
CA ALA A 720 19.00 14.41 0.28
C ALA A 720 20.15 14.17 1.27
N MET A 721 19.93 13.38 2.33
CA MET A 721 21.00 12.92 3.24
C MET A 721 21.60 11.57 2.84
N VAL A 722 20.75 10.60 2.47
CA VAL A 722 21.11 9.22 2.14
C VAL A 722 22.05 9.15 0.93
N VAL A 723 21.79 9.93 -0.12
CA VAL A 723 22.59 9.94 -1.35
C VAL A 723 24.04 10.42 -1.08
N PRO A 724 24.28 11.59 -0.45
CA PRO A 724 25.63 12.00 -0.07
C PRO A 724 26.35 11.01 0.85
N VAL A 725 25.64 10.41 1.81
CA VAL A 725 26.21 9.39 2.70
C VAL A 725 26.64 8.15 1.91
N ALA A 726 25.81 7.67 0.97
CA ALA A 726 26.17 6.55 0.09
C ALA A 726 27.43 6.85 -0.72
N VAL A 727 27.50 8.02 -1.36
CA VAL A 727 28.66 8.47 -2.14
C VAL A 727 29.91 8.60 -1.25
N GLY A 728 29.77 9.12 -0.03
CA GLY A 728 30.84 9.23 0.96
C GLY A 728 31.36 7.87 1.42
N LEU A 729 30.47 6.91 1.67
CA LEU A 729 30.84 5.53 2.02
C LEU A 729 31.51 4.80 0.86
N ILE A 730 31.03 5.00 -0.37
CA ILE A 730 31.72 4.52 -1.58
C ILE A 730 33.15 5.10 -1.63
N ALA A 731 33.30 6.41 -1.48
CA ALA A 731 34.60 7.08 -1.54
C ALA A 731 35.56 6.53 -0.47
N LEU A 732 35.06 6.27 0.75
CA LEU A 732 35.83 5.68 1.84
C LEU A 732 36.29 4.25 1.49
N LEU A 733 35.40 3.40 0.96
CA LEU A 733 35.76 2.05 0.53
C LEU A 733 36.78 2.05 -0.60
N LEU A 734 36.61 2.94 -1.58
CA LEU A 734 37.55 3.09 -2.69
C LEU A 734 38.93 3.55 -2.20
N TYR A 735 38.97 4.47 -1.22
CA TYR A 735 40.21 4.88 -0.58
C TYR A 735 40.92 3.69 0.09
N PHE A 736 40.20 2.85 0.83
CA PHE A 736 40.79 1.65 1.45
C PHE A 736 41.21 0.59 0.43
N ALA A 737 40.52 0.47 -0.70
CA ALA A 737 40.86 -0.49 -1.74
C ALA A 737 42.14 -0.12 -2.49
N PHE A 738 42.31 1.15 -2.86
CA PHE A 738 43.41 1.62 -3.73
C PHE A 738 44.54 2.34 -2.97
N GLY A 739 44.33 2.73 -1.71
CA GLY A 739 45.30 3.49 -0.92
C GLY A 739 45.65 4.84 -1.55
N SER A 740 44.75 5.41 -2.35
CA SER A 740 44.99 6.65 -3.12
C SER A 740 43.70 7.44 -3.29
N VAL A 741 43.69 8.66 -2.74
CA VAL A 741 42.56 9.60 -2.87
C VAL A 741 42.32 9.95 -4.34
N ALA A 742 43.37 10.06 -5.14
CA ALA A 742 43.24 10.44 -6.54
C ALA A 742 42.64 9.30 -7.39
N GLN A 743 42.99 8.04 -7.13
CA GLN A 743 42.33 6.89 -7.78
C GLN A 743 40.88 6.72 -7.30
N ALA A 744 40.61 6.92 -6.01
CA ALA A 744 39.24 6.92 -5.51
C ALA A 744 38.39 8.01 -6.18
N ALA A 745 38.90 9.24 -6.29
CA ALA A 745 38.23 10.34 -6.98
C ALA A 745 38.02 10.06 -8.48
N LEU A 746 39.00 9.46 -9.16
CA LEU A 746 38.89 9.05 -10.57
C LEU A 746 37.75 8.06 -10.78
N ILE A 747 37.62 7.06 -9.91
CA ILE A 747 36.53 6.08 -9.97
C ILE A 747 35.18 6.75 -9.64
N LEU A 748 35.17 7.69 -8.69
CA LEU A 748 33.96 8.42 -8.31
C LEU A 748 33.39 9.28 -9.44
N VAL A 749 34.20 9.66 -10.45
CA VAL A 749 33.72 10.33 -11.68
C VAL A 749 32.64 9.49 -12.39
N ASN A 750 32.62 8.17 -12.23
CA ASN A 750 31.58 7.32 -12.81
C ASN A 750 30.18 7.61 -12.26
N VAL A 751 30.06 8.13 -11.04
CA VAL A 751 28.76 8.44 -10.43
C VAL A 751 28.05 9.55 -11.24
N PRO A 752 28.65 10.74 -11.47
CA PRO A 752 28.10 11.73 -12.40
C PRO A 752 27.85 11.21 -13.81
N LEU A 753 28.72 10.34 -14.36
CA LEU A 753 28.53 9.80 -15.71
C LEU A 753 27.30 8.89 -15.79
N ALA A 754 27.01 8.14 -14.74
CA ALA A 754 25.82 7.29 -14.64
C ALA A 754 24.54 8.11 -14.45
N LEU A 755 24.60 9.22 -13.70
CA LEU A 755 23.46 10.13 -13.51
C LEU A 755 22.90 10.64 -14.84
N ILE A 756 23.77 10.90 -15.84
CA ILE A 756 23.37 11.41 -17.15
C ILE A 756 22.28 10.54 -17.77
N GLY A 757 22.56 9.24 -17.92
CA GLY A 757 21.63 8.33 -18.56
C GLY A 757 20.40 8.03 -17.70
N GLY A 758 20.53 8.02 -16.38
CA GLY A 758 19.39 7.81 -15.48
C GLY A 758 18.38 8.96 -15.54
N ILE A 759 18.84 10.21 -15.48
CA ILE A 759 18.00 11.41 -15.56
C ILE A 759 17.35 11.52 -16.95
N LEU A 760 18.13 11.37 -18.02
CA LEU A 760 17.60 11.44 -19.38
C LEU A 760 16.60 10.31 -19.67
N ALA A 761 16.83 9.11 -19.13
CA ALA A 761 15.89 8.00 -19.30
C ALA A 761 14.57 8.25 -18.58
N LEU A 762 14.58 8.82 -17.37
CA LEU A 762 13.35 9.25 -16.68
C LEU A 762 12.58 10.25 -17.53
N ALA A 763 13.24 11.31 -18.00
CA ALA A 763 12.64 12.35 -18.84
C ALA A 763 12.04 11.77 -20.14
N LEU A 764 12.76 10.89 -20.83
CA LEU A 764 12.30 10.25 -22.07
C LEU A 764 11.16 9.25 -21.85
N SER A 765 11.14 8.58 -20.70
CA SER A 765 10.12 7.59 -20.35
C SER A 765 8.83 8.22 -19.79
N GLY A 766 8.83 9.53 -19.53
CA GLY A 766 7.73 10.24 -18.87
C GLY A 766 7.50 9.83 -17.41
N GLN A 767 8.51 9.24 -16.76
CA GLN A 767 8.42 8.81 -15.36
C GLN A 767 8.92 9.92 -14.43
N TYR A 768 8.32 10.01 -13.25
CA TYR A 768 8.66 11.00 -12.24
C TYR A 768 9.85 10.55 -11.36
N LEU A 769 10.48 11.54 -10.72
CA LEU A 769 11.43 11.31 -9.65
C LEU A 769 10.64 10.90 -8.38
N SER A 770 10.88 9.68 -7.93
CA SER A 770 10.14 9.00 -6.88
C SER A 770 11.09 8.19 -5.98
N VAL A 771 10.57 7.63 -4.89
CA VAL A 771 11.40 6.79 -4.01
C VAL A 771 11.97 5.57 -4.76
N PRO A 772 11.20 4.82 -5.58
CA PRO A 772 11.75 3.74 -6.41
C PRO A 772 12.86 4.19 -7.37
N SER A 773 12.69 5.31 -8.10
CA SER A 773 13.72 5.77 -9.04
C SER A 773 14.98 6.25 -8.32
N SER A 774 14.84 6.83 -7.12
CA SER A 774 15.96 7.19 -6.25
C SER A 774 16.75 5.96 -5.76
N VAL A 775 16.06 4.88 -5.37
CA VAL A 775 16.71 3.59 -5.08
C VAL A 775 17.41 3.03 -6.33
N GLY A 776 16.83 3.24 -7.51
CA GLY A 776 17.47 2.95 -8.79
C GLY A 776 18.80 3.70 -8.98
N PHE A 777 18.85 5.00 -8.67
CA PHE A 777 20.10 5.78 -8.74
C PHE A 777 21.16 5.28 -7.74
N ILE A 778 20.75 4.98 -6.51
CA ILE A 778 21.63 4.42 -5.48
C ILE A 778 22.24 3.10 -5.99
N THR A 779 21.40 2.20 -6.50
CA THR A 779 21.83 0.92 -7.09
C THR A 779 22.81 1.14 -8.25
N LEU A 780 22.47 2.07 -9.14
CA LEU A 780 23.28 2.44 -10.29
C LEU A 780 24.67 2.95 -9.88
N PHE A 781 24.80 3.72 -8.80
CA PHE A 781 26.10 4.17 -8.31
C PHE A 781 27.01 3.01 -7.93
N GLY A 782 26.48 2.00 -7.24
CA GLY A 782 27.22 0.79 -6.91
C GLY A 782 27.78 0.07 -8.14
N VAL A 783 26.92 -0.15 -9.15
CA VAL A 783 27.31 -0.85 -10.40
C VAL A 783 28.26 0.00 -11.26
N ALA A 784 28.03 1.31 -11.36
CA ALA A 784 28.90 2.21 -12.11
C ALA A 784 30.31 2.30 -11.51
N VAL A 785 30.40 2.33 -10.18
CA VAL A 785 31.67 2.33 -9.45
C VAL A 785 32.41 1.01 -9.66
N LEU A 786 31.69 -0.13 -9.62
CA LEU A 786 32.27 -1.45 -9.89
C LEU A 786 33.03 -1.49 -11.23
N ASN A 787 32.40 -1.02 -12.31
CA ASN A 787 33.04 -0.96 -13.63
C ASN A 787 34.32 -0.10 -13.62
N GLY A 788 34.33 0.97 -12.82
CA GLY A 788 35.51 1.83 -12.63
C GLY A 788 36.64 1.14 -11.84
N VAL A 789 36.31 0.42 -10.76
CA VAL A 789 37.27 -0.33 -9.95
C VAL A 789 38.03 -1.36 -10.79
N VAL A 790 37.30 -2.17 -11.57
CA VAL A 790 37.88 -3.23 -12.40
C VAL A 790 38.76 -2.63 -13.52
N MET A 791 38.36 -1.48 -14.08
CA MET A 791 39.14 -0.76 -15.08
C MET A 791 40.46 -0.23 -14.52
N VAL A 792 40.41 0.47 -13.38
CA VAL A 792 41.60 1.06 -12.75
C VAL A 792 42.57 -0.01 -12.27
N GLU A 793 42.08 -1.12 -11.72
CA GLU A 793 42.98 -2.20 -11.26
C GLU A 793 43.67 -2.91 -12.43
N ALA A 794 42.99 -3.09 -13.57
CA ALA A 794 43.63 -3.66 -14.77
C ALA A 794 44.77 -2.78 -15.31
N ILE A 795 44.64 -1.45 -15.20
CA ILE A 795 45.71 -0.51 -15.55
C ILE A 795 46.83 -0.58 -14.50
N ASN A 796 46.49 -0.60 -13.21
CA ASN A 796 47.46 -0.71 -12.12
C ASN A 796 48.31 -1.99 -12.20
N LEU A 797 47.69 -3.12 -12.55
CA LEU A 797 48.38 -4.41 -12.68
C LEU A 797 49.47 -4.35 -13.76
N ARG A 798 49.14 -3.82 -14.95
CA ARG A 798 50.11 -3.64 -16.05
C ARG A 798 51.23 -2.67 -15.71
N LEU A 799 50.96 -1.64 -14.91
CA LEU A 799 52.00 -0.74 -14.41
C LEU A 799 52.96 -1.46 -13.45
N ARG A 800 52.45 -2.35 -12.58
CA ARG A 800 53.28 -3.22 -11.72
C ARG A 800 54.12 -4.20 -12.53
N ASP A 801 53.59 -4.67 -13.66
CA ASP A 801 54.32 -5.54 -14.60
C ASP A 801 55.39 -4.81 -15.43
N GLY A 802 55.56 -3.49 -15.21
CA GLY A 802 56.61 -2.68 -15.83
C GLY A 802 56.23 -2.06 -17.18
N GLU A 803 54.97 -2.11 -17.60
CA GLU A 803 54.53 -1.47 -18.85
C GLU A 803 54.61 0.08 -18.76
N ALA A 804 54.88 0.73 -19.90
CA ALA A 804 54.86 2.19 -20.01
C ALA A 804 53.44 2.74 -19.78
N LEU A 805 53.31 3.90 -19.15
CA LEU A 805 52.02 4.46 -18.70
C LEU A 805 50.94 4.53 -19.80
N GLU A 806 51.29 5.03 -20.98
CA GLU A 806 50.32 5.12 -22.10
C GLU A 806 49.89 3.75 -22.61
N THR A 807 50.83 2.80 -22.71
CA THR A 807 50.57 1.42 -23.12
C THR A 807 49.71 0.69 -22.09
N ALA A 808 50.02 0.85 -20.80
CA ALA A 808 49.27 0.25 -19.69
C ALA A 808 47.82 0.78 -19.64
N ILE A 809 47.61 2.08 -19.88
CA ILE A 809 46.26 2.66 -19.97
C ILE A 809 45.49 2.09 -21.16
N PHE A 810 46.11 2.09 -22.35
CA PHE A 810 45.45 1.66 -23.58
C PHE A 810 45.13 0.16 -23.57
N GLU A 811 46.13 -0.69 -23.36
CA GLU A 811 45.97 -2.14 -23.35
C GLU A 811 45.24 -2.63 -22.08
N GLY A 812 45.32 -1.88 -20.97
CA GLY A 812 44.51 -2.09 -19.78
C GLY A 812 43.02 -1.93 -20.10
N ALA A 813 42.65 -0.80 -20.71
CA ALA A 813 41.27 -0.50 -21.09
C ALA A 813 40.72 -1.48 -22.14
N VAL A 814 41.52 -1.80 -23.16
CA VAL A 814 41.14 -2.79 -24.18
C VAL A 814 40.90 -4.17 -23.56
N SER A 815 41.75 -4.60 -22.62
CA SER A 815 41.58 -5.90 -21.96
C SER A 815 40.32 -6.00 -21.09
N ARG A 816 39.69 -4.86 -20.75
CA ARG A 816 38.47 -4.79 -19.94
C ARG A 816 37.20 -4.57 -20.75
N LEU A 817 37.30 -4.29 -22.04
CA LEU A 817 36.14 -4.08 -22.92
C LEU A 817 35.16 -5.28 -22.84
N ARG A 818 35.65 -6.49 -23.06
CA ARG A 818 34.80 -7.70 -23.10
C ARG A 818 34.13 -7.97 -21.73
N PRO A 819 34.85 -8.01 -20.59
CA PRO A 819 34.21 -8.16 -19.29
C PRO A 819 33.20 -7.07 -18.96
N VAL A 820 33.54 -5.79 -19.19
CA VAL A 820 32.67 -4.65 -18.84
C VAL A 820 31.41 -4.61 -19.71
N LEU A 821 31.51 -4.89 -21.01
CA LEU A 821 30.33 -4.99 -21.88
C LEU A 821 29.46 -6.19 -21.50
N MET A 822 30.07 -7.31 -21.11
CA MET A 822 29.32 -8.50 -20.71
C MET A 822 28.49 -8.21 -19.45
N THR A 823 29.11 -7.69 -18.38
CA THR A 823 28.40 -7.36 -17.13
C THR A 823 27.34 -6.27 -17.35
N ALA A 824 27.66 -5.22 -18.11
CA ALA A 824 26.71 -4.16 -18.43
C ALA A 824 25.51 -4.67 -19.24
N LEU A 825 25.73 -5.48 -20.29
CA LEU A 825 24.64 -6.03 -21.10
C LEU A 825 23.79 -7.03 -20.31
N THR A 826 24.43 -7.90 -19.52
CA THR A 826 23.73 -8.84 -18.62
C THR A 826 22.86 -8.08 -17.61
N SER A 827 23.36 -7.00 -17.01
CA SER A 827 22.60 -6.18 -16.08
C SER A 827 21.47 -5.40 -16.76
N MET A 828 21.72 -4.76 -17.91
CA MET A 828 20.70 -4.04 -18.66
C MET A 828 19.59 -4.98 -19.15
N LEU A 829 19.95 -6.07 -19.82
CA LEU A 829 18.99 -7.03 -20.37
C LEU A 829 18.28 -7.83 -19.26
N GLY A 830 18.91 -7.99 -18.09
CA GLY A 830 18.25 -8.55 -16.91
C GLY A 830 17.11 -7.67 -16.37
N LEU A 831 17.17 -6.36 -16.61
CA LEU A 831 16.16 -5.39 -16.14
C LEU A 831 15.14 -4.97 -17.20
N ILE A 832 15.44 -5.18 -18.49
CA ILE A 832 14.51 -4.87 -19.60
C ILE A 832 13.13 -5.56 -19.45
N PRO A 833 13.01 -6.83 -19.02
CA PRO A 833 11.71 -7.44 -18.74
C PRO A 833 10.86 -6.62 -17.77
N MET A 834 11.48 -6.02 -16.75
CA MET A 834 10.79 -5.21 -15.75
C MET A 834 10.35 -3.86 -16.33
N LEU A 835 11.11 -3.32 -17.29
CA LEU A 835 10.74 -2.11 -18.04
C LEU A 835 9.51 -2.29 -18.94
N LEU A 836 9.37 -3.49 -19.49
CA LEU A 836 8.33 -3.83 -20.46
C LEU A 836 7.12 -4.52 -19.81
N ALA A 837 7.20 -4.85 -18.52
CA ALA A 837 6.12 -5.50 -17.80
C ALA A 837 4.91 -4.55 -17.67
N THR A 838 3.75 -5.01 -18.12
CA THR A 838 2.46 -4.30 -18.03
C THR A 838 1.50 -4.92 -17.02
N GLY A 839 1.92 -5.98 -16.32
CA GLY A 839 1.11 -6.62 -15.29
C GLY A 839 1.16 -5.89 -13.96
N VAL A 840 0.16 -6.15 -13.11
CA VAL A 840 0.06 -5.67 -11.72
C VAL A 840 1.42 -5.71 -11.02
N GLY A 841 1.82 -4.59 -10.41
CA GLY A 841 3.03 -4.48 -9.61
C GLY A 841 4.26 -4.01 -10.40
N SER A 842 4.16 -3.87 -11.72
CA SER A 842 5.25 -3.33 -12.53
C SER A 842 5.45 -1.83 -12.32
N GLU A 843 4.43 -1.11 -11.86
CA GLU A 843 4.43 0.34 -11.68
C GLU A 843 5.52 0.78 -10.70
N VAL A 844 5.71 0.03 -9.62
CA VAL A 844 6.76 0.32 -8.63
C VAL A 844 8.16 -0.02 -9.16
N GLN A 845 8.28 -1.03 -10.02
CA GLN A 845 9.57 -1.55 -10.49
C GLN A 845 10.10 -0.78 -11.71
N ARG A 846 9.21 -0.24 -12.53
CA ARG A 846 9.55 0.42 -13.79
C ARG A 846 10.42 1.67 -13.61
N PRO A 847 10.11 2.65 -12.73
CA PRO A 847 10.98 3.82 -12.53
C PRO A 847 12.39 3.43 -12.06
N LEU A 848 12.48 2.42 -11.19
CA LEU A 848 13.75 1.88 -10.73
C LEU A 848 14.55 1.27 -11.89
N ALA A 849 13.92 0.44 -12.72
CA ALA A 849 14.57 -0.18 -13.86
C ALA A 849 14.96 0.85 -14.94
N VAL A 850 14.17 1.91 -15.15
CA VAL A 850 14.45 2.98 -16.13
C VAL A 850 15.76 3.67 -15.76
N VAL A 851 15.90 4.03 -14.49
CA VAL A 851 17.12 4.70 -14.01
C VAL A 851 18.34 3.79 -14.16
N ILE A 852 18.25 2.53 -13.75
CA ILE A 852 19.40 1.62 -13.80
C ILE A 852 19.78 1.34 -15.26
N VAL A 853 18.83 1.01 -16.13
CA VAL A 853 19.14 0.69 -17.54
C VAL A 853 19.68 1.92 -18.27
N GLY A 854 18.99 3.06 -18.18
CA GLY A 854 19.44 4.32 -18.80
C GLY A 854 20.82 4.75 -18.27
N GLY A 855 21.00 4.66 -16.95
CA GLY A 855 22.25 4.92 -16.29
C GLY A 855 23.38 4.03 -16.75
N LEU A 856 23.16 2.71 -16.86
CA LEU A 856 24.16 1.75 -17.32
C LEU A 856 24.58 1.98 -18.77
N VAL A 857 23.66 2.40 -19.65
CA VAL A 857 24.01 2.78 -21.04
C VAL A 857 25.04 3.90 -21.04
N SER A 858 24.74 4.99 -20.32
CA SER A 858 25.64 6.15 -20.23
C SER A 858 26.94 5.83 -19.48
N ALA A 859 26.85 5.15 -18.34
CA ALA A 859 27.99 4.78 -17.51
C ALA A 859 28.95 3.86 -18.28
N THR A 860 28.45 2.85 -18.97
CA THR A 860 29.30 1.89 -19.71
C THR A 860 30.03 2.59 -20.85
N GLY A 861 29.32 3.36 -21.69
CA GLY A 861 29.91 4.07 -22.81
C GLY A 861 30.92 5.13 -22.37
N LEU A 862 30.57 5.94 -21.37
CA LEU A 862 31.42 7.03 -20.90
C LEU A 862 32.59 6.53 -20.04
N THR A 863 32.41 5.49 -19.20
CA THR A 863 33.50 4.92 -18.39
C THR A 863 34.61 4.37 -19.30
N LEU A 864 34.27 3.67 -20.38
CA LEU A 864 35.25 3.12 -21.32
C LEU A 864 36.08 4.19 -22.06
N LEU A 865 35.66 5.45 -22.07
CA LEU A 865 36.33 6.54 -22.80
C LEU A 865 36.92 7.61 -21.87
N VAL A 866 36.16 8.02 -20.85
CA VAL A 866 36.50 9.10 -19.92
C VAL A 866 37.54 8.64 -18.90
N LEU A 867 37.38 7.45 -18.31
CA LEU A 867 38.31 6.96 -17.27
C LEU A 867 39.74 6.80 -17.79
N PRO A 868 40.00 6.10 -18.91
CA PRO A 868 41.34 5.97 -19.45
C PRO A 868 41.97 7.33 -19.78
N SER A 869 41.16 8.25 -20.29
CA SER A 869 41.59 9.61 -20.63
C SER A 869 41.95 10.45 -19.40
N LEU A 870 41.30 10.23 -18.25
CA LEU A 870 41.56 10.93 -17.00
C LEU A 870 42.62 10.26 -16.11
N TYR A 871 42.92 8.97 -16.33
CA TYR A 871 43.85 8.19 -15.51
C TYR A 871 45.22 8.86 -15.37
N ALA A 872 45.83 9.28 -16.49
CA ALA A 872 47.16 9.89 -16.47
C ALA A 872 47.25 11.18 -15.63
N PHE A 873 46.13 11.90 -15.46
CA PHE A 873 46.10 13.14 -14.66
C PHE A 873 45.90 12.88 -13.18
N PHE A 874 44.96 11.99 -12.83
CA PHE A 874 44.67 11.67 -11.43
C PHE A 874 45.75 10.75 -10.82
N SER A 875 46.23 9.77 -11.57
CA SER A 875 47.09 8.69 -11.06
C SER A 875 48.58 8.91 -11.28
N SER A 876 49.04 10.08 -11.76
CA SER A 876 50.46 10.30 -12.13
C SER A 876 51.45 9.96 -11.01
N LYS A 877 51.17 10.36 -9.76
CA LYS A 877 52.02 10.04 -8.59
C LYS A 877 51.97 8.56 -8.21
N LYS A 878 50.78 7.94 -8.26
CA LYS A 878 50.59 6.52 -7.92
C LYS A 878 51.17 5.60 -8.99
N ALA A 879 51.13 6.01 -10.25
CA ALA A 879 51.75 5.28 -11.36
C ALA A 879 53.28 5.18 -11.19
N VAL A 880 53.93 6.27 -10.76
CA VAL A 880 55.36 6.26 -10.44
C VAL A 880 55.68 5.37 -9.23
N GLU A 881 54.78 5.29 -8.25
CA GLU A 881 54.91 4.38 -7.10
C GLU A 881 54.72 2.91 -7.50
N LEU A 882 53.78 2.60 -8.39
CA LEU A 882 53.49 1.23 -8.85
C LEU A 882 54.53 0.69 -9.83
N GLN A 883 55.24 1.55 -10.55
CA GLN A 883 56.36 1.19 -11.44
C GLN A 883 57.70 1.00 -10.71
N ARG A 884 57.77 1.37 -9.42
CA ARG A 884 58.92 1.12 -8.54
C ARG A 884 58.70 -0.15 -7.74
#